data_AF-A0A074LX47-F1
#
_entry.id   AF-A0A074LX47-F1
#
_cell.length_a   1.000
_cell.length_b   1.000
_cell.length_c   1.000
_cell.angle_alpha   90.00
_cell.angle_beta   90.00
_cell.angle_gamma   90.00
#
_symmetry.space_group_name_H-M   'P 1'
#
loop_
_entity.id
_entity.type
_entity.pdbx_description
1 polymer ?
#
loop_
_entity_poly.entity_id
_entity_poly.type
_entity_poly.pdbx_seq_one_letter_code
_entity_poly.pdbx_strand_id
1 'polypeptide(L)'
;MFFKKRSFHTLLAVTLALPLPTMVMGTQAAYAENANDPAPFIAAKVVNENAGKKVLFDNAHGETSGAADWVIDGGFSDFGNALANAGFYVKELRKAGPITLSDLQGYDVYVMAEPQFPLKPSEQQAILDYVNQGGSVFFVADHYNADRNKNRWDGSEVFNGYRRGAWANPAAGMGAEEANSALMQGVQSSDWLAQNFGVRFRYNALGDINATNIVSPDQAFGITKGVSAVAMHAGSTLAITDPTKAKGLVYLPPTKEAWASAVDQGVYNGGGVAEGAFSAISKVGLGKAAFIGDSSPIEDASPKYLREDTGKSKTTYDGWKEVDDALYFTNLVNWLAKKESYTSLTEVPGLQLDQPTKLLAMENPATSTEPQPEPWAAPDPGYKWWDSSTYKPGSYGASGTVPSNPTYSSVHQAVLPNAQSFQIRVVADNLAPLATLSNINVGIYLNGGTQVGQVQNADGTWPTAYGYSNSFSMTADAKGHATKELTLRVKPGSTGAANLRIRQGSNALKTEAVTLDNVAAEPLPKDGPVVPATTSISAARAAGADQLVTVEGVVTTQPGAFGGQAFYLQDATAGIYVFQSTAGYNAGDKVKISGTTSLYNTELELADLVSIEKTGTADLPAATEVTALSDQNQGQLVTIKNATIKNVISATPTGSFEFDAVNANGSTHVRVDGRTGLTQSAFPYHEGQTVNITGVSAIFKGVYQLKPRGLNDFAIVDTTAPVTSFSVDGTAQQSGWYNQDVTVTLSATDDSGVDHIEYALSPDQWQTYAGPISISNEGKNAVQVRAVDIYGNVEQAQTYYVDVDKTAPTVDAQADQAPTASGWYYQAVKVNLSAADAQSGVDRIEYRLNGGEWQTVWGASQAVYVGTEGNNTVDVRAYDDANNVSETKSVTIQIDRTAPEIKLTQDGGAIHDVLADGKLNFNLRATDSGSGVAALTLALDDKTIASGTAIDASTLTLGAHTVKAIAIDNAGNVNTVSYTFLVDTKVTTVQNLLQKLADNGEVKNHGIQQSILAKLNTAQSFLDKGKPDQAAKHLQDLQSILTSYAKNGNISAHAGDVLGAQVAYLLANGVK
;
A
#
# COMPACT_ATOMS: atom_id res chain seq x y z
N MET A 1 -30.83 21.14 -40.59
CA MET A 1 -32.07 21.90 -40.33
C MET A 1 -31.73 23.02 -39.33
N PHE A 2 -31.85 24.28 -39.79
CA PHE A 2 -31.85 25.60 -39.12
C PHE A 2 -31.24 25.87 -37.70
N PHE A 3 -30.15 26.67 -37.72
CA PHE A 3 -29.91 28.01 -37.07
C PHE A 3 -29.93 28.28 -35.52
N LYS A 4 -28.75 28.80 -35.05
CA LYS A 4 -28.43 30.04 -34.25
C LYS A 4 -28.88 30.27 -32.77
N LYS A 5 -27.86 30.50 -31.91
CA LYS A 5 -27.54 31.69 -31.05
C LYS A 5 -28.68 32.48 -30.34
N ARG A 6 -28.66 32.58 -28.99
CA ARG A 6 -28.35 33.79 -28.15
C ARG A 6 -28.90 33.73 -26.70
N SER A 7 -28.00 33.97 -25.75
CA SER A 7 -28.07 34.73 -24.48
C SER A 7 -29.39 35.41 -24.04
N PHE A 8 -29.73 35.26 -22.74
CA PHE A 8 -30.41 36.28 -21.93
C PHE A 8 -29.90 36.26 -20.48
N HIS A 9 -29.42 37.41 -20.02
CA HIS A 9 -29.24 37.75 -18.60
C HIS A 9 -30.60 38.18 -18.04
N THR A 10 -30.96 37.70 -16.84
CA THR A 10 -32.01 38.32 -16.04
C THR A 10 -31.54 38.46 -14.60
N LEU A 11 -31.41 39.71 -14.20
CA LEU A 11 -31.15 40.22 -12.86
C LEU A 11 -32.41 40.00 -12.00
N LEU A 12 -32.28 39.43 -10.79
CA LEU A 12 -33.31 39.55 -9.76
C LEU A 12 -32.64 39.83 -8.40
N ALA A 13 -32.58 41.10 -8.05
CA ALA A 13 -32.23 41.57 -6.72
C ALA A 13 -33.47 41.46 -5.82
N VAL A 14 -33.40 40.62 -4.79
CA VAL A 14 -34.35 40.60 -3.67
C VAL A 14 -33.61 41.06 -2.43
N THR A 15 -33.82 42.32 -2.06
CA THR A 15 -33.46 42.89 -0.75
C THR A 15 -34.39 42.33 0.31
N LEU A 16 -33.91 41.36 1.10
CA LEU A 16 -34.52 40.96 2.38
C LEU A 16 -33.87 41.79 3.50
N ALA A 17 -34.56 42.85 3.90
CA ALA A 17 -34.28 43.56 5.14
C ALA A 17 -34.75 42.67 6.31
N LEU A 18 -33.81 41.99 6.96
CA LEU A 18 -34.04 41.33 8.26
C LEU A 18 -33.71 42.33 9.38
N PRO A 19 -34.59 42.49 10.40
CA PRO A 19 -34.29 43.33 11.54
C PRO A 19 -33.19 42.67 12.39
N LEU A 20 -32.09 43.40 12.61
CA LEU A 20 -31.06 43.04 13.59
C LEU A 20 -31.71 42.90 14.98
N PRO A 21 -31.59 41.75 15.67
CA PRO A 21 -31.91 41.69 17.07
C PRO A 21 -30.84 42.49 17.83
N THR A 22 -31.28 43.49 18.58
CA THR A 22 -30.48 44.15 19.60
C THR A 22 -30.03 43.10 20.61
N MET A 23 -28.78 42.64 20.51
CA MET A 23 -28.14 41.84 21.55
C MET A 23 -27.99 42.70 22.81
N VAL A 24 -28.91 42.50 23.74
CA VAL A 24 -28.68 42.84 25.15
C VAL A 24 -27.61 41.87 25.65
N MET A 25 -26.39 42.34 25.87
CA MET A 25 -25.35 41.58 26.55
C MET A 25 -25.76 41.41 28.03
N GLY A 26 -26.52 40.35 28.32
CA GLY A 26 -26.69 39.85 29.68
C GLY A 26 -25.41 39.12 30.09
N THR A 27 -24.83 39.53 31.21
CA THR A 27 -23.72 38.82 31.86
C THR A 27 -24.19 37.43 32.29
N GLN A 28 -23.65 36.37 31.68
CA GLN A 28 -23.88 34.99 32.14
C GLN A 28 -23.20 34.81 33.50
N ALA A 29 -23.97 34.38 34.49
CA ALA A 29 -23.41 33.93 35.76
C ALA A 29 -22.69 32.59 35.57
N ALA A 30 -21.62 32.35 36.35
CA ALA A 30 -20.93 31.06 36.33
C ALA A 30 -21.74 30.01 37.12
N TYR A 31 -21.89 28.83 36.52
CA TYR A 31 -22.55 27.64 37.08
C TYR A 31 -21.55 26.49 37.16
N ALA A 32 -21.78 25.52 38.05
CA ALA A 32 -21.03 24.26 38.04
C ALA A 32 -21.44 23.40 36.82
N GLU A 33 -20.53 22.55 36.36
CA GLU A 33 -20.75 21.71 35.18
C GLU A 33 -21.86 20.67 35.40
N ASN A 34 -22.44 20.19 34.31
CA ASN A 34 -23.46 19.15 34.28
C ASN A 34 -23.27 18.22 33.08
N ALA A 35 -24.16 17.24 32.93
CA ALA A 35 -24.11 16.21 31.89
C ALA A 35 -24.17 16.74 30.44
N ASN A 36 -24.57 17.99 30.23
CA ASN A 36 -24.61 18.62 28.91
C ASN A 36 -23.36 19.44 28.58
N ASP A 37 -22.49 19.67 29.56
CA ASP A 37 -21.24 20.40 29.34
C ASP A 37 -20.20 19.49 28.68
N PRO A 38 -19.28 20.05 27.88
CA PRO A 38 -18.22 19.27 27.24
C PRO A 38 -17.44 18.46 28.27
N ALA A 39 -17.31 17.16 28.02
CA ALA A 39 -16.55 16.27 28.90
C ALA A 39 -15.04 16.61 28.84
N PRO A 40 -14.35 16.62 30.00
CA PRO A 40 -12.91 16.83 30.05
C PRO A 40 -12.17 15.70 29.34
N PHE A 41 -10.95 16.01 28.94
CA PHE A 41 -10.03 15.04 28.36
C PHE A 41 -8.59 15.42 28.66
N ILE A 42 -7.73 14.40 28.80
CA ILE A 42 -6.29 14.52 28.93
C ILE A 42 -5.68 13.87 27.69
N ALA A 43 -4.96 14.65 26.89
CA ALA A 43 -4.28 14.13 25.72
C ALA A 43 -3.11 13.22 26.14
N ALA A 44 -2.78 12.24 25.29
CA ALA A 44 -1.58 11.45 25.46
C ALA A 44 -0.34 12.37 25.48
N LYS A 45 0.50 12.23 26.50
CA LYS A 45 1.70 13.06 26.70
C LYS A 45 2.96 12.48 26.06
N VAL A 46 2.91 11.21 25.65
CA VAL A 46 4.00 10.51 24.97
C VAL A 46 3.45 9.66 23.83
N VAL A 47 4.27 9.43 22.81
CA VAL A 47 3.97 8.51 21.71
C VAL A 47 4.78 7.23 21.93
N ASN A 48 4.11 6.13 22.25
CA ASN A 48 4.69 4.82 22.53
C ASN A 48 3.75 3.70 22.04
N GLU A 49 3.85 2.47 22.57
CA GLU A 49 2.98 1.35 22.22
C GLU A 49 1.48 1.56 22.53
N ASN A 50 1.14 2.64 23.26
CA ASN A 50 -0.23 3.05 23.55
C ASN A 50 -0.72 4.22 22.68
N ALA A 51 0.13 4.72 21.77
CA ALA A 51 -0.27 5.78 20.85
C ALA A 51 -1.54 5.39 20.07
N GLY A 52 -2.52 6.30 20.06
CA GLY A 52 -3.83 6.09 19.43
C GLY A 52 -4.85 5.34 20.29
N LYS A 53 -4.44 4.73 21.42
CA LYS A 53 -5.37 4.04 22.33
C LYS A 53 -6.10 5.02 23.25
N LYS A 54 -7.36 4.73 23.55
CA LYS A 54 -8.24 5.64 24.29
C LYS A 54 -8.86 4.99 25.53
N VAL A 55 -8.91 5.73 26.63
CA VAL A 55 -9.53 5.34 27.90
C VAL A 55 -10.69 6.30 28.20
N LEU A 56 -11.87 5.74 28.49
CA LEU A 56 -13.06 6.49 28.84
C LEU A 56 -13.38 6.30 30.33
N PHE A 57 -13.57 7.37 31.08
CA PHE A 57 -13.98 7.37 32.49
C PHE A 57 -15.45 7.74 32.59
N ASP A 58 -16.22 7.01 33.39
CA ASP A 58 -17.62 7.34 33.62
C ASP A 58 -17.80 8.62 34.45
N ASN A 59 -18.81 9.41 34.11
CA ASN A 59 -19.39 10.44 34.97
C ASN A 59 -20.90 10.54 34.68
N ALA A 60 -21.53 9.39 34.42
CA ALA A 60 -22.95 9.28 34.11
C ALA A 60 -23.73 8.57 35.23
N HIS A 61 -23.03 7.88 36.14
CA HIS A 61 -23.61 7.07 37.21
C HIS A 61 -23.37 7.62 38.61
N GLY A 62 -23.06 8.91 38.75
CA GLY A 62 -22.97 9.56 40.05
C GLY A 62 -21.57 9.48 40.67
N GLU A 63 -20.53 9.45 39.85
CA GLU A 63 -19.12 9.49 40.24
C GLU A 63 -18.73 10.78 41.00
N THR A 64 -19.62 11.77 41.02
CA THR A 64 -19.48 13.01 41.77
C THR A 64 -20.41 13.11 42.98
N SER A 65 -21.12 12.03 43.35
CA SER A 65 -22.14 12.08 44.39
C SER A 65 -21.57 12.08 45.80
N GLY A 66 -22.14 12.92 46.68
CA GLY A 66 -21.76 12.99 48.07
C GLY A 66 -20.28 13.30 48.23
N ALA A 67 -19.53 12.37 48.82
CA ALA A 67 -18.08 12.51 49.01
C ALA A 67 -17.24 12.12 47.77
N ALA A 68 -17.82 11.41 46.80
CA ALA A 68 -17.12 10.95 45.61
C ALA A 68 -16.77 12.11 44.67
N ASP A 69 -15.63 12.03 44.00
CA ASP A 69 -15.25 12.96 42.94
C ASP A 69 -14.33 12.31 41.90
N TRP A 70 -14.75 11.15 41.37
CA TRP A 70 -13.93 10.23 40.56
C TRP A 70 -13.81 10.66 39.09
N VAL A 71 -13.67 11.97 38.89
CA VAL A 71 -13.51 12.61 37.58
C VAL A 71 -12.04 12.88 37.28
N ILE A 72 -11.67 12.84 36.00
CA ILE A 72 -10.27 12.91 35.55
C ILE A 72 -9.61 14.28 35.73
N ASP A 73 -10.39 15.30 36.09
CA ASP A 73 -9.92 16.63 36.51
C ASP A 73 -10.35 16.99 37.94
N GLY A 74 -10.61 15.95 38.74
CA GLY A 74 -10.92 15.99 40.16
C GLY A 74 -10.15 14.88 40.89
N GLY A 75 -10.81 14.14 41.78
CA GLY A 75 -10.16 13.13 42.63
C GLY A 75 -9.44 11.99 41.90
N PHE A 76 -9.59 11.84 40.57
CA PHE A 76 -8.86 10.88 39.73
C PHE A 76 -7.87 11.54 38.77
N SER A 77 -7.47 12.80 39.04
CA SER A 77 -6.59 13.56 38.16
C SER A 77 -5.20 12.96 38.03
N ASP A 78 -4.59 12.46 39.10
CA ASP A 78 -3.27 11.83 39.08
C ASP A 78 -3.32 10.52 38.28
N PHE A 79 -4.39 9.72 38.42
CA PHE A 79 -4.60 8.52 37.62
C PHE A 79 -4.78 8.85 36.13
N GLY A 80 -5.65 9.80 35.80
CA GLY A 80 -5.85 10.26 34.42
C GLY A 80 -4.56 10.81 33.81
N ASN A 81 -3.78 11.57 34.58
CA ASN A 81 -2.48 12.08 34.15
C ASN A 81 -1.43 10.98 33.98
N ALA A 82 -1.43 9.95 34.81
CA ALA A 82 -0.53 8.81 34.69
C ALA A 82 -0.83 7.99 33.43
N LEU A 83 -2.10 7.77 33.10
CA LEU A 83 -2.49 7.13 31.84
C LEU A 83 -2.08 7.97 30.62
N ALA A 84 -2.26 9.29 30.69
CA ALA A 84 -1.77 10.20 29.66
C ALA A 84 -0.23 10.16 29.51
N ASN A 85 0.50 10.12 30.63
CA ASN A 85 1.96 9.92 30.65
C ASN A 85 2.37 8.54 30.11
N ALA A 86 1.50 7.53 30.22
CA ALA A 86 1.70 6.21 29.64
C ALA A 86 1.31 6.12 28.15
N GLY A 87 0.86 7.23 27.54
CA GLY A 87 0.58 7.34 26.10
C GLY A 87 -0.89 7.19 25.70
N PHE A 88 -1.81 7.12 26.68
CA PHE A 88 -3.25 7.01 26.42
C PHE A 88 -3.90 8.39 26.21
N TYR A 89 -4.87 8.47 25.31
CA TYR A 89 -5.86 9.55 25.35
C TYR A 89 -6.92 9.21 26.40
N VAL A 90 -7.16 10.08 27.35
CA VAL A 90 -8.12 9.87 28.44
C VAL A 90 -9.27 10.86 28.29
N LYS A 91 -10.51 10.38 28.40
CA LYS A 91 -11.71 11.22 28.32
C LYS A 91 -12.73 10.80 29.36
N GLU A 92 -13.55 11.73 29.79
CA GLU A 92 -14.74 11.45 30.57
C GLU A 92 -15.99 11.24 29.67
N LEU A 93 -16.93 10.44 30.15
CA LEU A 93 -18.28 10.28 29.60
C LEU A 93 -19.26 11.11 30.46
N ARG A 94 -19.66 12.27 29.95
CA ARG A 94 -20.77 13.05 30.51
C ARG A 94 -22.02 12.81 29.69
N LYS A 95 -23.09 12.35 30.33
CA LYS A 95 -24.36 12.10 29.64
C LYS A 95 -25.54 12.09 30.61
N ALA A 96 -26.67 12.60 30.13
CA ALA A 96 -27.96 12.40 30.78
C ALA A 96 -28.64 11.16 30.17
N GLY A 97 -28.98 10.18 31.00
CA GLY A 97 -29.64 8.95 30.58
C GLY A 97 -28.68 7.78 30.34
N PRO A 98 -29.21 6.63 29.85
CA PRO A 98 -28.47 5.39 29.90
C PRO A 98 -27.29 5.34 28.92
N ILE A 99 -26.24 4.64 29.32
CA ILE A 99 -25.12 4.32 28.45
C ILE A 99 -25.54 3.36 27.35
N THR A 100 -25.08 3.65 26.15
CA THR A 100 -25.28 2.84 24.95
C THR A 100 -23.95 2.31 24.45
N LEU A 101 -23.99 1.24 23.67
CA LEU A 101 -22.80 0.67 23.04
C LEU A 101 -22.01 1.72 22.23
N SER A 102 -22.70 2.62 21.53
CA SER A 102 -22.04 3.67 20.74
C SER A 102 -21.27 4.70 21.58
N ASP A 103 -21.64 4.88 22.85
CA ASP A 103 -20.89 5.77 23.74
C ASP A 103 -19.51 5.17 24.09
N LEU A 104 -19.44 3.83 24.15
CA LEU A 104 -18.23 3.06 24.49
C LEU A 104 -17.39 2.72 23.25
N GLN A 105 -18.03 2.58 22.09
CA GLN A 105 -17.34 2.28 20.82
C GLN A 105 -16.38 3.41 20.44
N GLY A 106 -15.13 3.02 20.16
CA GLY A 106 -14.04 3.95 19.88
C GLY A 106 -13.05 4.14 21.03
N TYR A 107 -13.29 3.52 22.19
CA TYR A 107 -12.35 3.43 23.31
C TYR A 107 -11.86 2.00 23.53
N ASP A 108 -10.62 1.87 23.97
CA ASP A 108 -9.99 0.58 24.27
C ASP A 108 -10.30 0.10 25.68
N VAL A 109 -10.42 1.03 26.62
CA VAL A 109 -10.73 0.76 28.03
C VAL A 109 -11.82 1.72 28.49
N TYR A 110 -12.82 1.19 29.21
CA TYR A 110 -13.85 1.95 29.89
C TYR A 110 -13.73 1.73 31.41
N VAL A 111 -13.56 2.81 32.16
CA VAL A 111 -13.40 2.83 33.61
C VAL A 111 -14.67 3.37 34.24
N MET A 112 -15.27 2.61 35.15
CA MET A 112 -16.40 3.07 35.98
C MET A 112 -15.98 2.89 37.43
N ALA A 113 -16.06 3.97 38.21
CA ALA A 113 -15.59 3.99 39.59
C ALA A 113 -16.71 4.39 40.54
N GLU A 114 -16.98 3.53 41.51
CA GLU A 114 -17.98 3.70 42.56
C GLU A 114 -19.31 4.31 42.05
N PRO A 115 -19.97 3.66 41.07
CA PRO A 115 -21.20 4.18 40.51
C PRO A 115 -22.28 4.21 41.60
N GLN A 116 -22.93 5.35 41.74
CA GLN A 116 -23.99 5.58 42.73
C GLN A 116 -25.39 5.43 42.13
N PHE A 117 -25.54 5.26 40.83
CA PHE A 117 -26.83 5.00 40.18
C PHE A 117 -26.89 3.54 39.67
N PRO A 118 -27.98 2.81 39.92
CA PRO A 118 -28.09 1.42 39.49
C PRO A 118 -28.11 1.30 37.96
N LEU A 119 -27.31 0.36 37.44
CA LEU A 119 -27.28 0.04 36.02
C LEU A 119 -28.57 -0.63 35.57
N LYS A 120 -29.16 -0.12 34.48
CA LYS A 120 -30.33 -0.77 33.87
C LYS A 120 -29.90 -2.00 33.06
N PRO A 121 -30.80 -2.97 32.82
CA PRO A 121 -30.49 -4.12 31.97
C PRO A 121 -29.96 -3.75 30.58
N SER A 122 -30.39 -2.62 30.01
CA SER A 122 -29.87 -2.11 28.73
C SER A 122 -28.40 -1.68 28.80
N GLU A 123 -27.96 -1.13 29.92
CA GLU A 123 -26.60 -0.64 30.13
C GLU A 123 -25.66 -1.81 30.44
N GLN A 124 -26.12 -2.72 31.30
CA GLN A 124 -25.50 -4.02 31.52
C GLN A 124 -25.25 -4.75 30.18
N GLN A 125 -26.24 -4.76 29.27
CA GLN A 125 -26.08 -5.35 27.95
C GLN A 125 -25.12 -4.55 27.07
N ALA A 126 -25.19 -3.22 27.04
CA ALA A 126 -24.30 -2.38 26.25
C ALA A 126 -22.83 -2.57 26.65
N ILE A 127 -22.55 -2.64 27.95
CA ILE A 127 -21.21 -2.91 28.48
C ILE A 127 -20.75 -4.32 28.10
N LEU A 128 -21.62 -5.32 28.23
CA LEU A 128 -21.30 -6.69 27.84
C LEU A 128 -21.02 -6.81 26.33
N ASP A 129 -21.80 -6.15 25.49
CA ASP A 129 -21.61 -6.11 24.04
C ASP A 129 -20.30 -5.42 23.66
N TYR A 130 -19.96 -4.32 24.35
CA TYR A 130 -18.67 -3.62 24.20
C TYR A 130 -17.50 -4.55 24.51
N VAL A 131 -17.56 -5.30 25.62
CA VAL A 131 -16.52 -6.28 25.98
C VAL A 131 -16.48 -7.43 24.97
N ASN A 132 -17.62 -7.98 24.55
CA ASN A 132 -17.66 -9.05 23.55
C ASN A 132 -17.08 -8.61 22.20
N GLN A 133 -17.13 -7.32 21.85
CA GLN A 133 -16.52 -6.72 20.67
C GLN A 133 -15.02 -6.44 20.82
N GLY A 134 -14.41 -6.84 21.93
CA GLY A 134 -12.99 -6.66 22.18
C GLY A 134 -12.64 -5.47 23.07
N GLY A 135 -13.63 -4.70 23.53
CA GLY A 135 -13.44 -3.64 24.53
C GLY A 135 -13.01 -4.19 25.89
N SER A 136 -12.45 -3.31 26.72
CA SER A 136 -12.01 -3.69 28.08
C SER A 136 -12.68 -2.81 29.12
N VAL A 137 -13.10 -3.36 30.24
CA VAL A 137 -13.69 -2.58 31.35
C VAL A 137 -12.84 -2.64 32.61
N PHE A 138 -12.82 -1.55 33.37
CA PHE A 138 -12.23 -1.52 34.70
C PHE A 138 -13.26 -0.99 35.69
N PHE A 139 -13.68 -1.86 36.61
CA PHE A 139 -14.64 -1.52 37.65
C PHE A 139 -13.93 -1.36 38.99
N VAL A 140 -14.00 -0.14 39.50
CA VAL A 140 -13.50 0.23 40.82
C VAL A 140 -14.72 0.32 41.71
N ALA A 141 -14.91 -0.64 42.60
CA ALA A 141 -15.93 -0.56 43.64
C ALA A 141 -15.31 -0.05 44.94
N ASP A 142 -16.12 -0.01 45.99
CA ASP A 142 -15.69 0.28 47.35
C ASP A 142 -16.33 -0.74 48.31
N HIS A 143 -16.20 -0.53 49.62
CA HIS A 143 -16.84 -1.34 50.64
C HIS A 143 -18.37 -1.34 50.57
N TYR A 144 -18.99 -2.34 51.20
CA TYR A 144 -20.41 -2.26 51.54
C TYR A 144 -20.62 -1.18 52.62
N ASN A 145 -21.71 -0.41 52.55
CA ASN A 145 -21.91 0.85 53.30
C ASN A 145 -21.15 2.09 52.74
N ALA A 146 -20.89 2.10 51.43
CA ALA A 146 -20.31 3.23 50.68
C ALA A 146 -21.37 4.04 49.88
N ASP A 147 -22.66 3.96 50.22
CA ASP A 147 -23.72 4.77 49.61
C ASP A 147 -23.52 6.30 49.84
N ARG A 148 -22.94 6.97 48.84
CA ARG A 148 -22.57 8.40 48.91
C ARG A 148 -23.74 9.35 48.75
N ASN A 149 -24.78 8.96 48.02
CA ASN A 149 -25.97 9.80 47.76
C ASN A 149 -27.21 9.40 48.58
N LYS A 150 -27.05 8.42 49.48
CA LYS A 150 -28.08 7.95 50.42
C LYS A 150 -29.27 7.33 49.68
N ASN A 151 -29.03 6.64 48.57
CA ASN A 151 -30.05 6.01 47.74
C ASN A 151 -30.25 4.50 47.98
N ARG A 152 -29.51 3.92 48.92
CA ARG A 152 -29.46 2.49 49.29
C ARG A 152 -28.67 1.60 48.35
N TRP A 153 -28.09 2.12 47.28
CA TRP A 153 -27.24 1.35 46.38
C TRP A 153 -25.78 1.66 46.68
N ASP A 154 -25.04 0.62 47.07
CA ASP A 154 -23.59 0.68 47.12
C ASP A 154 -22.99 0.40 45.73
N GLY A 155 -21.84 0.99 45.39
CA GLY A 155 -21.21 0.77 44.07
C GLY A 155 -20.93 -0.70 43.76
N SER A 156 -20.59 -1.50 44.78
CA SER A 156 -20.43 -2.96 44.66
C SER A 156 -21.72 -3.67 44.23
N GLU A 157 -22.88 -3.20 44.69
CA GLU A 157 -24.20 -3.72 44.34
C GLU A 157 -24.64 -3.31 42.95
N VAL A 158 -24.32 -2.07 42.55
CA VAL A 158 -24.53 -1.57 41.20
C VAL A 158 -23.80 -2.44 40.19
N PHE A 159 -22.52 -2.75 40.42
CA PHE A 159 -21.76 -3.65 39.55
C PHE A 159 -22.30 -5.07 39.56
N ASN A 160 -22.62 -5.61 40.74
CA ASN A 160 -23.16 -6.96 40.86
C ASN A 160 -24.50 -7.12 40.11
N GLY A 161 -25.27 -6.03 40.00
CA GLY A 161 -26.56 -5.96 39.29
C GLY A 161 -27.77 -6.09 40.21
N TYR A 162 -27.57 -6.08 41.53
CA TYR A 162 -28.65 -6.26 42.50
C TYR A 162 -28.28 -5.68 43.87
N ARG A 163 -29.30 -5.20 44.58
CA ARG A 163 -29.19 -4.72 45.97
C ARG A 163 -29.45 -5.85 46.96
N ARG A 164 -28.61 -5.96 47.99
CA ARG A 164 -28.71 -6.94 49.07
C ARG A 164 -30.07 -6.80 49.77
N GLY A 165 -30.74 -7.91 50.05
CA GLY A 165 -32.06 -7.89 50.70
C GLY A 165 -33.24 -7.42 49.83
N ALA A 166 -32.99 -6.91 48.62
CA ALA A 166 -34.01 -6.34 47.75
C ALA A 166 -34.11 -7.03 46.38
N TRP A 167 -33.70 -8.30 46.29
CA TRP A 167 -33.70 -9.06 45.03
C TRP A 167 -35.04 -9.01 44.27
N ALA A 168 -36.16 -9.24 44.96
CA ALA A 168 -37.48 -9.27 44.31
C ALA A 168 -37.99 -7.88 43.87
N ASN A 169 -37.53 -6.81 44.52
CA ASN A 169 -37.92 -5.44 44.22
C ASN A 169 -36.74 -4.50 44.54
N PRO A 170 -35.95 -4.09 43.54
CA PRO A 170 -34.80 -3.21 43.76
C PRO A 170 -35.16 -1.83 44.36
N ALA A 171 -36.43 -1.42 44.30
CA ALA A 171 -36.95 -0.20 44.90
C ALA A 171 -37.52 -0.41 46.32
N ALA A 172 -37.29 -1.57 46.96
CA ALA A 172 -37.77 -1.83 48.31
C ALA A 172 -37.26 -0.75 49.29
N GLY A 173 -38.15 -0.23 50.15
CA GLY A 173 -37.82 0.83 51.11
C GLY A 173 -37.76 2.26 50.56
N MET A 174 -37.98 2.47 49.25
CA MET A 174 -38.04 3.80 48.63
C MET A 174 -39.44 4.41 48.70
N GLY A 175 -39.51 5.75 48.73
CA GLY A 175 -40.78 6.49 48.60
C GLY A 175 -41.36 6.41 47.18
N ALA A 176 -42.64 6.73 47.00
CA ALA A 176 -43.30 6.64 45.69
C ALA A 176 -42.67 7.55 44.63
N GLU A 177 -42.21 8.75 44.99
CA GLU A 177 -41.52 9.66 44.04
C GLU A 177 -40.13 9.13 43.64
N GLU A 178 -39.38 8.62 44.61
CA GLU A 178 -38.04 8.04 44.43
C GLU A 178 -38.08 6.79 43.55
N ALA A 179 -38.98 5.85 43.86
CA ALA A 179 -39.16 4.60 43.12
C ALA A 179 -39.62 4.83 41.66
N ASN A 180 -40.36 5.93 41.40
CA ASN A 180 -40.82 6.30 40.06
C ASN A 180 -39.88 7.27 39.35
N SER A 181 -38.73 7.62 39.92
CA SER A 181 -37.75 8.51 39.29
C SER A 181 -37.16 7.90 38.01
N ALA A 182 -36.66 8.74 37.09
CA ALA A 182 -36.07 8.28 35.83
C ALA A 182 -34.85 7.35 36.03
N LEU A 183 -34.13 7.50 37.15
CA LEU A 183 -32.98 6.66 37.50
C LEU A 183 -33.41 5.27 37.98
N MET A 184 -34.53 5.15 38.69
CA MET A 184 -35.05 3.85 39.17
C MET A 184 -35.95 3.11 38.18
N GLN A 185 -36.58 3.83 37.24
CA GLN A 185 -37.44 3.21 36.22
C GLN A 185 -36.65 2.23 35.35
N GLY A 186 -37.09 0.97 35.35
CA GLY A 186 -36.53 -0.11 34.54
C GLY A 186 -35.38 -0.88 35.20
N VAL A 187 -34.98 -0.53 36.41
CA VAL A 187 -33.99 -1.28 37.19
C VAL A 187 -34.55 -2.65 37.58
N GLN A 188 -33.76 -3.70 37.38
CA GLN A 188 -34.12 -5.09 37.68
C GLN A 188 -32.92 -5.80 38.31
N SER A 189 -33.16 -6.64 39.31
CA SER A 189 -32.10 -7.44 39.92
C SER A 189 -31.61 -8.51 38.94
N SER A 190 -30.30 -8.61 38.80
CA SER A 190 -29.59 -9.65 38.07
C SER A 190 -28.31 -9.99 38.84
N ASP A 191 -27.80 -11.22 38.71
CA ASP A 191 -26.46 -11.57 39.22
C ASP A 191 -25.43 -11.37 38.08
N TRP A 192 -25.53 -10.20 37.43
CA TRP A 192 -24.96 -9.93 36.11
C TRP A 192 -23.44 -10.07 36.09
N LEU A 193 -22.75 -9.53 37.10
CA LEU A 193 -21.29 -9.58 37.14
C LEU A 193 -20.77 -11.02 37.26
N ALA A 194 -21.39 -11.82 38.14
CA ALA A 194 -21.01 -13.21 38.35
C ALA A 194 -21.30 -14.07 37.11
N GLN A 195 -22.46 -13.87 36.47
CA GLN A 195 -22.86 -14.62 35.28
C GLN A 195 -21.95 -14.34 34.08
N ASN A 196 -21.58 -13.08 33.88
CA ASN A 196 -20.87 -12.66 32.67
C ASN A 196 -19.35 -12.66 32.84
N PHE A 197 -18.85 -12.17 33.98
CA PHE A 197 -17.41 -11.97 34.22
C PHE A 197 -16.81 -12.98 35.21
N GLY A 198 -17.61 -13.80 35.90
CA GLY A 198 -17.08 -14.82 36.81
C GLY A 198 -16.53 -14.26 38.12
N VAL A 199 -16.91 -13.03 38.48
CA VAL A 199 -16.58 -12.40 39.77
C VAL A 199 -17.81 -11.79 40.43
N ARG A 200 -17.77 -11.61 41.74
CA ARG A 200 -18.76 -10.84 42.50
C ARG A 200 -18.04 -9.97 43.53
N PHE A 201 -18.40 -8.69 43.63
CA PHE A 201 -17.98 -7.87 44.78
C PHE A 201 -18.70 -8.38 46.03
N ARG A 202 -17.95 -8.63 47.10
CA ARG A 202 -18.51 -9.12 48.36
C ARG A 202 -19.02 -7.96 49.20
N TYR A 203 -19.86 -8.25 50.19
CA TYR A 203 -20.42 -7.22 51.08
C TYR A 203 -19.54 -6.89 52.28
N ASN A 204 -18.28 -7.28 52.25
CA ASN A 204 -17.37 -7.07 53.35
C ASN A 204 -16.79 -5.64 53.31
N ALA A 205 -16.30 -5.20 54.46
CA ALA A 205 -15.71 -3.88 54.65
C ALA A 205 -14.49 -4.06 55.59
N LEU A 206 -13.34 -4.29 54.98
CA LEU A 206 -12.07 -4.50 55.66
C LEU A 206 -11.44 -3.15 56.01
N GLY A 207 -10.57 -3.09 57.02
CA GLY A 207 -9.94 -1.85 57.47
C GLY A 207 -8.75 -1.41 56.60
N ASP A 208 -7.87 -0.61 57.21
CA ASP A 208 -6.63 -0.14 56.54
C ASP A 208 -5.60 -1.28 56.46
N ILE A 209 -5.31 -1.76 55.25
CA ILE A 209 -4.47 -2.96 55.03
C ILE A 209 -3.60 -2.80 53.77
N ASN A 210 -2.29 -3.02 53.88
CA ASN A 210 -1.46 -3.23 52.70
C ASN A 210 -1.59 -4.66 52.20
N ALA A 211 -2.20 -4.84 51.04
CA ALA A 211 -2.40 -6.14 50.40
C ALA A 211 -1.07 -6.66 49.82
N THR A 212 -0.39 -7.54 50.56
CA THR A 212 0.97 -8.01 50.20
C THR A 212 1.01 -9.41 49.58
N ASN A 213 -0.13 -10.10 49.46
CA ASN A 213 -0.17 -11.41 48.82
C ASN A 213 -0.40 -11.23 47.30
N ILE A 214 0.69 -10.89 46.61
CA ILE A 214 0.70 -10.57 45.17
C ILE A 214 0.95 -11.83 44.33
N VAL A 215 0.10 -12.08 43.32
CA VAL A 215 0.32 -13.16 42.35
C VAL A 215 1.55 -12.86 41.49
N SER A 216 2.40 -13.86 41.26
CA SER A 216 3.63 -13.68 40.47
C SER A 216 3.36 -13.12 39.07
N PRO A 217 4.20 -12.25 38.50
CA PRO A 217 3.96 -11.61 37.20
C PRO A 217 3.63 -12.57 36.05
N ASP A 218 4.28 -13.74 36.00
CA ASP A 218 4.03 -14.76 34.95
C ASP A 218 2.64 -15.39 35.05
N GLN A 219 2.01 -15.35 36.22
CA GLN A 219 0.64 -15.82 36.49
C GLN A 219 -0.37 -14.66 36.53
N ALA A 220 0.10 -13.44 36.34
CA ALA A 220 -0.67 -12.20 36.40
C ALA A 220 -0.50 -11.36 35.12
N PHE A 221 -0.14 -11.97 33.99
CA PHE A 221 -0.02 -11.31 32.69
C PHE A 221 0.94 -10.09 32.68
N GLY A 222 1.92 -10.08 33.59
CA GLY A 222 2.84 -8.97 33.80
C GLY A 222 2.27 -7.79 34.60
N ILE A 223 1.00 -7.81 35.00
CA ILE A 223 0.33 -6.71 35.72
C ILE A 223 1.03 -6.42 37.05
N THR A 224 1.39 -7.46 37.79
CA THR A 224 2.03 -7.36 39.11
C THR A 224 3.56 -7.16 39.04
N LYS A 225 4.11 -6.86 37.86
CA LYS A 225 5.55 -6.67 37.70
C LYS A 225 6.02 -5.44 38.48
N GLY A 226 6.86 -5.67 39.48
CA GLY A 226 7.40 -4.63 40.35
C GLY A 226 6.48 -4.21 41.50
N VAL A 227 5.31 -4.84 41.63
CA VAL A 227 4.32 -4.54 42.68
C VAL A 227 4.54 -5.49 43.85
N SER A 228 4.74 -4.91 45.04
CA SER A 228 4.94 -5.63 46.30
C SER A 228 3.74 -5.48 47.24
N ALA A 229 3.02 -4.37 47.16
CA ALA A 229 1.78 -4.15 47.90
C ALA A 229 0.83 -3.22 47.15
N VAL A 230 -0.47 -3.36 47.41
CA VAL A 230 -1.52 -2.41 47.02
C VAL A 230 -2.23 -1.96 48.30
N ALA A 231 -2.42 -0.66 48.51
CA ALA A 231 -3.06 -0.17 49.73
C ALA A 231 -4.57 -0.47 49.71
N MET A 232 -5.18 -0.54 50.89
CA MET A 232 -6.62 -0.62 51.07
C MET A 232 -6.99 0.27 52.25
N HIS A 233 -7.99 1.11 52.07
CA HIS A 233 -8.55 2.00 53.08
C HIS A 233 -10.06 1.84 53.09
N ALA A 234 -10.54 0.98 53.99
CA ALA A 234 -11.94 0.62 54.07
C ALA A 234 -12.46 -0.12 52.82
N GLY A 235 -11.79 -1.14 52.27
CA GLY A 235 -12.22 -1.79 51.02
C GLY A 235 -13.09 -3.05 51.16
N SER A 236 -13.55 -3.59 50.03
CA SER A 236 -14.16 -4.93 49.88
C SER A 236 -13.23 -5.90 49.13
N THR A 237 -13.54 -7.20 49.20
CA THR A 237 -12.93 -8.21 48.33
C THR A 237 -13.91 -8.73 47.28
N LEU A 238 -13.38 -9.45 46.30
CA LEU A 238 -14.07 -10.12 45.22
C LEU A 238 -14.07 -11.63 45.43
N ALA A 239 -15.21 -12.25 45.20
CA ALA A 239 -15.33 -13.69 45.06
C ALA A 239 -15.10 -14.08 43.59
N ILE A 240 -14.20 -15.05 43.36
CA ILE A 240 -14.09 -15.73 42.06
C ILE A 240 -15.22 -16.76 41.99
N THR A 241 -16.21 -16.53 41.13
CA THR A 241 -17.37 -17.43 40.98
C THR A 241 -17.19 -18.41 39.81
N ASP A 242 -16.43 -18.03 38.79
CA ASP A 242 -16.04 -18.88 37.66
C ASP A 242 -14.56 -18.70 37.33
N PRO A 243 -13.67 -19.61 37.79
CA PRO A 243 -12.23 -19.52 37.55
C PRO A 243 -11.82 -19.77 36.10
N THR A 244 -12.75 -20.20 35.23
CA THR A 244 -12.47 -20.30 33.78
C THR A 244 -12.52 -18.94 33.10
N LYS A 245 -13.23 -17.97 33.69
CA LYS A 245 -13.31 -16.59 33.23
C LYS A 245 -12.43 -15.66 34.03
N ALA A 246 -12.38 -15.83 35.35
CA ALA A 246 -11.78 -14.87 36.27
C ALA A 246 -10.60 -15.41 37.06
N LYS A 247 -9.72 -14.49 37.47
CA LYS A 247 -8.53 -14.77 38.28
C LYS A 247 -8.21 -13.60 39.20
N GLY A 248 -7.93 -13.90 40.47
CA GLY A 248 -7.42 -12.92 41.43
C GLY A 248 -5.94 -12.61 41.19
N LEU A 249 -5.57 -11.35 41.43
CA LEU A 249 -4.21 -10.83 41.23
C LEU A 249 -3.56 -10.39 42.54
N VAL A 250 -4.37 -9.81 43.44
CA VAL A 250 -3.92 -9.23 44.70
C VAL A 250 -4.82 -9.78 45.79
N TYR A 251 -4.22 -10.33 46.84
CA TYR A 251 -4.94 -10.84 48.02
C TYR A 251 -4.43 -10.15 49.28
N LEU A 252 -5.26 -10.17 50.31
CA LEU A 252 -4.91 -9.62 51.61
C LEU A 252 -4.02 -10.60 52.39
N PRO A 253 -3.12 -10.12 53.27
CA PRO A 253 -2.50 -10.98 54.28
C PRO A 253 -3.57 -11.54 55.25
N PRO A 254 -3.26 -12.58 56.04
CA PRO A 254 -4.13 -13.00 57.14
C PRO A 254 -4.44 -11.82 58.07
N THR A 255 -5.72 -11.53 58.31
CA THR A 255 -6.17 -10.30 58.97
C THR A 255 -7.47 -10.50 59.75
N LYS A 256 -7.70 -9.61 60.72
CA LYS A 256 -8.99 -9.40 61.40
C LYS A 256 -9.40 -7.92 61.40
N GLU A 257 -8.67 -7.09 60.66
CA GLU A 257 -8.90 -5.66 60.58
C GLU A 257 -10.17 -5.41 59.77
N ALA A 258 -11.30 -5.25 60.45
CA ALA A 258 -12.55 -4.77 59.88
C ALA A 258 -12.60 -3.24 59.97
N TRP A 259 -13.23 -2.60 58.99
CA TRP A 259 -13.51 -1.18 59.09
C TRP A 259 -14.42 -0.91 60.29
N ALA A 260 -14.12 0.13 61.07
CA ALA A 260 -14.82 0.40 62.33
C ALA A 260 -16.33 0.67 62.13
N SER A 261 -16.72 1.12 60.94
CA SER A 261 -18.11 1.42 60.56
C SER A 261 -18.73 0.33 59.66
N ALA A 262 -18.10 -0.84 59.57
CA ALA A 262 -18.68 -1.98 58.85
C ALA A 262 -20.06 -2.32 59.43
N VAL A 263 -21.06 -2.45 58.55
CA VAL A 263 -22.46 -2.77 58.93
C VAL A 263 -22.70 -4.28 59.05
N ASP A 264 -21.69 -5.09 58.71
CA ASP A 264 -21.66 -6.52 58.97
C ASP A 264 -20.35 -6.95 59.66
N GLN A 265 -19.98 -8.23 59.55
CA GLN A 265 -18.78 -8.76 60.23
C GLN A 265 -17.44 -8.23 59.69
N GLY A 266 -17.43 -7.52 58.55
CA GLY A 266 -16.25 -6.82 58.01
C GLY A 266 -15.19 -7.72 57.37
N VAL A 267 -14.75 -8.78 58.06
CA VAL A 267 -13.80 -9.81 57.54
C VAL A 267 -14.47 -11.17 57.61
N TYR A 268 -14.53 -11.92 56.51
CA TYR A 268 -15.38 -13.12 56.44
C TYR A 268 -14.64 -14.43 56.71
N ASN A 269 -13.42 -14.56 56.19
CA ASN A 269 -12.59 -15.77 56.23
C ASN A 269 -11.17 -15.52 56.77
N GLY A 270 -10.88 -14.33 57.30
CA GLY A 270 -9.63 -14.01 58.00
C GLY A 270 -8.47 -13.61 57.08
N GLY A 271 -8.76 -13.12 55.87
CA GLY A 271 -7.75 -12.72 54.88
C GLY A 271 -7.28 -13.86 53.97
N GLY A 272 -6.25 -13.59 53.16
CA GLY A 272 -5.70 -14.54 52.20
C GLY A 272 -6.66 -14.88 51.04
N VAL A 273 -6.34 -15.96 50.32
CA VAL A 273 -7.14 -16.44 49.17
C VAL A 273 -8.56 -16.83 49.58
N ALA A 274 -8.76 -17.30 50.81
CA ALA A 274 -10.09 -17.67 51.33
C ALA A 274 -11.02 -16.47 51.52
N GLU A 275 -10.48 -15.27 51.78
CA GLU A 275 -11.25 -14.02 51.84
C GLU A 275 -11.71 -13.55 50.45
N GLY A 276 -11.16 -14.10 49.37
CA GLY A 276 -11.34 -13.58 48.03
C GLY A 276 -10.25 -12.57 47.65
N ALA A 277 -10.21 -12.23 46.37
CA ALA A 277 -9.20 -11.33 45.82
C ALA A 277 -9.54 -9.88 46.17
N PHE A 278 -8.56 -9.05 46.50
CA PHE A 278 -8.76 -7.61 46.57
C PHE A 278 -8.86 -6.99 45.16
N SER A 279 -8.06 -7.50 44.22
CA SER A 279 -8.18 -7.16 42.81
C SER A 279 -8.14 -8.41 41.95
N ALA A 280 -8.96 -8.43 40.90
CA ALA A 280 -9.14 -9.56 39.99
C ALA A 280 -9.28 -9.08 38.53
N ILE A 281 -9.13 -10.03 37.61
CA ILE A 281 -9.37 -9.83 36.17
C ILE A 281 -10.30 -10.91 35.64
N SER A 282 -10.89 -10.65 34.48
CA SER A 282 -11.71 -11.60 33.74
C SER A 282 -11.45 -11.54 32.24
N LYS A 283 -11.52 -12.69 31.56
CA LYS A 283 -11.52 -12.78 30.09
C LYS A 283 -12.89 -13.20 29.60
N VAL A 284 -13.50 -12.39 28.72
CA VAL A 284 -14.84 -12.61 28.20
C VAL A 284 -14.83 -12.42 26.68
N GLY A 285 -14.73 -13.52 25.95
CA GLY A 285 -14.68 -13.50 24.49
C GLY A 285 -13.46 -12.72 23.99
N LEU A 286 -13.67 -11.74 23.09
CA LEU A 286 -12.58 -10.93 22.54
C LEU A 286 -12.05 -9.91 23.55
N GLY A 287 -12.89 -9.40 24.46
CA GLY A 287 -12.52 -8.39 25.46
C GLY A 287 -12.14 -8.99 26.81
N LYS A 288 -12.08 -8.13 27.82
CA LYS A 288 -11.69 -8.48 29.19
C LYS A 288 -12.08 -7.41 30.19
N ALA A 289 -11.90 -7.72 31.47
CA ALA A 289 -12.24 -6.82 32.55
C ALA A 289 -11.22 -6.88 33.69
N ALA A 290 -11.14 -5.80 34.48
CA ALA A 290 -10.46 -5.75 35.75
C ALA A 290 -11.37 -5.20 36.84
N PHE A 291 -11.08 -5.56 38.08
CA PHE A 291 -11.88 -5.24 39.25
C PHE A 291 -11.01 -4.94 40.46
N ILE A 292 -11.43 -3.97 41.27
CA ILE A 292 -10.85 -3.72 42.60
C ILE A 292 -11.95 -3.27 43.56
N GLY A 293 -11.89 -3.71 44.81
CA GLY A 293 -12.91 -3.42 45.82
C GLY A 293 -12.67 -2.15 46.65
N ASP A 294 -11.84 -1.22 46.18
CA ASP A 294 -11.55 0.04 46.88
C ASP A 294 -11.14 1.12 45.87
N SER A 295 -11.68 2.34 46.00
CA SER A 295 -11.29 3.50 45.19
C SER A 295 -10.08 4.24 45.74
N SER A 296 -9.87 4.22 47.06
CA SER A 296 -8.84 4.99 47.77
C SER A 296 -7.43 4.88 47.17
N PRO A 297 -6.96 3.70 46.72
CA PRO A 297 -5.63 3.55 46.09
C PRO A 297 -5.48 4.27 44.74
N ILE A 298 -6.59 4.69 44.13
CA ILE A 298 -6.63 5.36 42.82
C ILE A 298 -6.78 6.88 42.98
N GLU A 299 -7.31 7.32 44.12
CA GLU A 299 -7.66 8.70 44.41
C GLU A 299 -6.44 9.61 44.64
N ASP A 300 -6.67 10.92 44.42
CA ASP A 300 -5.81 12.02 44.83
C ASP A 300 -6.59 13.09 45.62
N ALA A 301 -5.88 14.01 46.28
CA ALA A 301 -6.47 15.08 47.10
C ALA A 301 -6.95 16.32 46.31
N SER A 302 -7.54 16.16 45.12
CA SER A 302 -8.01 17.27 44.27
C SER A 302 -9.51 17.27 43.94
N PRO A 303 -10.42 17.24 44.93
CA PRO A 303 -11.85 17.31 44.63
C PRO A 303 -12.20 18.63 43.95
N LYS A 304 -12.98 18.53 42.88
CA LYS A 304 -13.43 19.63 42.03
C LYS A 304 -14.80 20.18 42.44
N TYR A 305 -15.74 19.31 42.80
CA TYR A 305 -17.12 19.71 43.07
C TYR A 305 -17.42 19.78 44.56
N LEU A 306 -18.44 20.57 44.92
CA LEU A 306 -19.01 20.56 46.28
C LEU A 306 -20.03 19.42 46.41
N ARG A 307 -20.32 19.00 47.63
CA ARG A 307 -21.35 17.98 47.90
C ARG A 307 -22.74 18.47 47.52
N GLU A 308 -23.54 17.65 46.84
CA GLU A 308 -24.87 18.06 46.41
C GLU A 308 -25.90 18.20 47.56
N ASP A 309 -25.69 17.51 48.69
CA ASP A 309 -26.57 17.56 49.86
C ASP A 309 -26.33 18.81 50.74
N THR A 310 -25.06 19.17 50.95
CA THR A 310 -24.63 20.16 51.94
C THR A 310 -23.96 21.40 51.35
N GLY A 311 -23.48 21.36 50.11
CA GLY A 311 -22.71 22.46 49.48
C GLY A 311 -21.33 22.67 50.12
N LYS A 312 -20.84 21.71 50.89
CA LYS A 312 -19.50 21.74 51.50
C LYS A 312 -18.46 21.15 50.55
N SER A 313 -17.20 21.52 50.75
CA SER A 313 -16.06 20.89 50.07
C SER A 313 -15.98 19.40 50.39
N LYS A 314 -15.52 18.61 49.42
CA LYS A 314 -15.26 17.18 49.57
C LYS A 314 -13.85 16.95 50.11
N THR A 315 -13.61 15.74 50.61
CA THR A 315 -12.28 15.29 51.05
C THR A 315 -12.08 13.92 50.43
N THR A 316 -11.14 13.84 49.50
CA THR A 316 -10.69 12.61 48.84
C THR A 316 -9.38 12.15 49.47
N TYR A 317 -9.02 10.89 49.26
CA TYR A 317 -7.82 10.29 49.83
C TYR A 317 -6.66 10.34 48.81
N ASP A 318 -5.43 10.66 49.22
CA ASP A 318 -4.28 10.73 48.27
C ASP A 318 -3.54 9.38 48.18
N GLY A 319 -4.29 8.32 47.86
CA GLY A 319 -3.77 6.94 47.85
C GLY A 319 -2.94 6.62 46.61
N TRP A 320 -3.07 7.36 45.51
CA TRP A 320 -2.28 7.14 44.29
C TRP A 320 -0.75 7.09 44.54
N LYS A 321 -0.28 7.81 45.57
CA LYS A 321 1.14 7.91 45.95
C LYS A 321 1.59 6.87 46.96
N GLU A 322 0.69 5.98 47.38
CA GLU A 322 0.98 4.97 48.38
C GLU A 322 1.51 3.68 47.76
N VAL A 323 2.35 3.00 48.55
CA VAL A 323 2.99 1.73 48.22
C VAL A 323 3.40 1.63 46.74
N ASP A 324 2.81 0.70 45.98
CA ASP A 324 3.01 0.53 44.54
C ASP A 324 1.72 0.78 43.74
N ASP A 325 0.78 1.57 44.26
CA ASP A 325 -0.58 1.71 43.72
C ASP A 325 -0.57 2.30 42.30
N ALA A 326 0.10 3.44 42.10
CA ALA A 326 0.28 4.04 40.78
C ALA A 326 0.85 3.06 39.74
N LEU A 327 1.81 2.23 40.15
CA LEU A 327 2.43 1.23 39.29
C LEU A 327 1.45 0.11 38.94
N TYR A 328 0.71 -0.41 39.93
CA TYR A 328 -0.26 -1.47 39.74
C TYR A 328 -1.36 -1.06 38.75
N PHE A 329 -1.99 0.10 38.96
CA PHE A 329 -3.08 0.54 38.08
C PHE A 329 -2.61 0.94 36.68
N THR A 330 -1.41 1.52 36.56
CA THR A 330 -0.82 1.79 35.23
C THR A 330 -0.55 0.48 34.48
N ASN A 331 0.02 -0.53 35.13
CA ASN A 331 0.23 -1.86 34.53
C ASN A 331 -1.09 -2.55 34.16
N LEU A 332 -2.11 -2.41 35.01
CA LEU A 332 -3.43 -2.99 34.80
C LEU A 332 -4.10 -2.39 33.56
N VAL A 333 -4.11 -1.07 33.40
CA VAL A 333 -4.69 -0.42 32.21
C VAL A 333 -3.87 -0.70 30.95
N ASN A 334 -2.54 -0.77 31.05
CA ASN A 334 -1.69 -1.23 29.95
C ASN A 334 -2.07 -2.64 29.47
N TRP A 335 -2.31 -3.55 30.41
CA TRP A 335 -2.82 -4.87 30.08
C TRP A 335 -4.20 -4.77 29.44
N LEU A 336 -5.16 -4.06 30.05
CA LEU A 336 -6.53 -3.88 29.53
C LEU A 336 -6.55 -3.37 28.08
N ALA A 337 -5.67 -2.43 27.72
CA ALA A 337 -5.63 -1.85 26.38
C ALA A 337 -4.93 -2.72 25.32
N LYS A 338 -4.25 -3.81 25.72
CA LYS A 338 -3.60 -4.75 24.79
C LYS A 338 -4.61 -5.80 24.33
N LYS A 339 -4.72 -6.06 23.03
CA LYS A 339 -5.56 -7.17 22.52
C LYS A 339 -4.79 -8.49 22.55
N GLU A 340 -5.45 -9.56 22.96
CA GLU A 340 -4.89 -10.93 22.95
C GLU A 340 -5.59 -11.84 21.95
N SER A 341 -4.90 -12.91 21.57
CA SER A 341 -5.42 -13.92 20.65
C SER A 341 -6.32 -14.97 21.32
N TYR A 342 -6.27 -15.11 22.65
CA TYR A 342 -7.10 -16.05 23.40
C TYR A 342 -8.41 -15.41 23.82
N THR A 343 -9.44 -16.24 24.01
CA THR A 343 -10.81 -15.82 24.36
C THR A 343 -11.28 -16.31 25.72
N SER A 344 -10.51 -17.19 26.35
CA SER A 344 -10.75 -17.77 27.68
C SER A 344 -9.43 -17.91 28.45
N LEU A 345 -9.46 -17.85 29.79
CA LEU A 345 -8.28 -18.11 30.60
C LEU A 345 -7.79 -19.56 30.49
N THR A 346 -8.68 -20.50 30.14
CA THR A 346 -8.33 -21.92 29.92
C THR A 346 -7.41 -22.14 28.72
N GLU A 347 -7.30 -21.16 27.82
CA GLU A 347 -6.49 -21.24 26.61
C GLU A 347 -5.05 -20.75 26.83
N VAL A 348 -4.76 -20.12 27.98
CA VAL A 348 -3.46 -19.52 28.27
C VAL A 348 -2.48 -20.62 28.74
N PRO A 349 -1.41 -20.92 27.97
CA PRO A 349 -0.50 -22.00 28.32
C PRO A 349 0.21 -21.74 29.64
N GLY A 350 0.18 -22.72 30.56
CA GLY A 350 0.87 -22.64 31.84
C GLY A 350 0.20 -21.74 32.89
N LEU A 351 -0.99 -21.20 32.61
CA LEU A 351 -1.77 -20.44 33.59
C LEU A 351 -2.41 -21.36 34.63
N GLN A 352 -2.20 -21.06 35.90
CA GLN A 352 -2.88 -21.72 37.01
C GLN A 352 -4.21 -21.01 37.28
N LEU A 353 -5.32 -21.70 37.01
CA LEU A 353 -6.65 -21.20 37.31
C LEU A 353 -6.89 -21.19 38.82
N ASP A 354 -7.66 -20.20 39.28
CA ASP A 354 -8.06 -20.10 40.68
C ASP A 354 -9.07 -21.19 41.06
N GLN A 355 -9.40 -21.27 42.35
CA GLN A 355 -10.54 -22.05 42.82
C GLN A 355 -11.70 -21.11 43.11
N PRO A 356 -12.96 -21.57 42.94
CA PRO A 356 -14.11 -20.76 43.31
C PRO A 356 -14.03 -20.33 44.78
N THR A 357 -14.21 -19.05 45.05
CA THR A 357 -14.24 -18.52 46.42
C THR A 357 -15.44 -19.10 47.16
N LYS A 358 -15.23 -19.58 48.38
CA LYS A 358 -16.30 -20.11 49.22
C LYS A 358 -17.19 -18.98 49.73
N LEU A 359 -18.39 -18.88 49.17
CA LEU A 359 -19.39 -17.91 49.58
C LEU A 359 -20.15 -18.35 50.85
N LEU A 360 -20.51 -17.36 51.66
CA LEU A 360 -21.44 -17.49 52.80
C LEU A 360 -22.89 -17.51 52.30
N ALA A 361 -23.80 -18.06 53.11
CA ALA A 361 -25.22 -18.10 52.75
C ALA A 361 -25.83 -16.68 52.57
N MET A 362 -25.33 -15.69 53.31
CA MET A 362 -25.73 -14.28 53.20
C MET A 362 -25.30 -13.62 51.89
N GLU A 363 -24.36 -14.23 51.15
CA GLU A 363 -23.88 -13.74 49.86
C GLU A 363 -24.68 -14.30 48.68
N ASN A 364 -25.71 -15.12 48.93
CA ASN A 364 -26.63 -15.56 47.88
C ASN A 364 -27.60 -14.42 47.51
N PRO A 365 -27.58 -13.90 46.27
CA PRO A 365 -28.37 -12.74 45.87
C PRO A 365 -29.86 -12.85 46.24
N ALA A 366 -30.49 -13.96 45.85
CA ALA A 366 -31.94 -14.16 45.94
C ALA A 366 -32.45 -14.35 47.37
N THR A 367 -31.57 -14.73 48.31
CA THR A 367 -31.93 -14.99 49.71
C THR A 367 -31.16 -14.12 50.69
N SER A 368 -30.40 -13.15 50.19
CA SER A 368 -29.65 -12.21 51.02
C SER A 368 -30.61 -11.32 51.81
N THR A 369 -30.15 -10.78 52.93
CA THR A 369 -30.88 -9.82 53.75
C THR A 369 -29.94 -8.68 54.16
N GLU A 370 -30.48 -7.47 54.25
CA GLU A 370 -29.78 -6.29 54.79
C GLU A 370 -29.44 -6.54 56.28
N PRO A 371 -28.19 -6.30 56.71
CA PRO A 371 -27.78 -6.52 58.11
C PRO A 371 -28.26 -5.39 59.05
N GLN A 372 -28.48 -4.20 58.52
CA GLN A 372 -29.03 -3.02 59.20
C GLN A 372 -29.99 -2.29 58.24
N PRO A 373 -30.93 -1.45 58.72
CA PRO A 373 -31.85 -0.72 57.85
C PRO A 373 -31.15 0.32 56.95
N GLU A 374 -31.46 0.32 55.65
CA GLU A 374 -30.98 1.29 54.67
C GLU A 374 -31.99 2.45 54.41
N PRO A 375 -31.53 3.66 54.04
CA PRO A 375 -30.14 4.05 53.79
C PRO A 375 -29.38 4.21 55.10
N TRP A 376 -28.07 3.97 55.06
CA TRP A 376 -27.19 3.97 56.24
C TRP A 376 -27.20 5.30 57.00
N ALA A 377 -27.48 6.40 56.29
CA ALA A 377 -27.79 7.70 56.87
C ALA A 377 -28.98 8.34 56.14
N ALA A 378 -29.85 9.02 56.88
CA ALA A 378 -30.99 9.73 56.29
C ALA A 378 -30.52 10.87 55.35
N PRO A 379 -31.19 11.07 54.20
CA PRO A 379 -30.98 12.25 53.35
C PRO A 379 -31.22 13.56 54.10
N ASP A 380 -30.44 14.59 53.76
CA ASP A 380 -30.60 15.91 54.34
C ASP A 380 -31.95 16.52 53.93
N PRO A 381 -32.61 17.35 54.78
CA PRO A 381 -33.91 17.91 54.45
C PRO A 381 -33.90 18.67 53.11
N GLY A 382 -34.75 18.23 52.18
CA GLY A 382 -34.93 18.84 50.86
C GLY A 382 -33.96 18.34 49.79
N TYR A 383 -33.02 17.46 50.12
CA TYR A 383 -32.15 16.80 49.14
C TYR A 383 -32.85 15.57 48.54
N LYS A 384 -32.87 15.48 47.20
CA LYS A 384 -33.36 14.32 46.44
C LYS A 384 -32.27 13.89 45.47
N TRP A 385 -31.64 12.73 45.69
CA TRP A 385 -30.52 12.25 44.86
C TRP A 385 -30.88 12.11 43.37
N TRP A 386 -32.17 11.88 43.06
CA TRP A 386 -32.68 11.73 41.69
C TRP A 386 -33.17 13.02 41.03
N ASP A 387 -33.05 14.18 41.69
CA ASP A 387 -33.53 15.48 41.18
C ASP A 387 -32.47 16.57 41.40
N SER A 388 -31.73 16.87 40.33
CA SER A 388 -30.62 17.84 40.36
C SER A 388 -31.05 19.28 40.65
N SER A 389 -32.34 19.60 40.56
CA SER A 389 -32.86 20.90 40.98
C SER A 389 -32.77 21.11 42.51
N THR A 390 -32.59 20.02 43.26
CA THR A 390 -32.42 20.06 44.72
C THR A 390 -30.97 20.22 45.16
N TYR A 391 -30.01 20.10 44.23
CA TYR A 391 -28.59 20.10 44.53
C TYR A 391 -28.09 21.49 44.93
N LYS A 392 -27.14 21.57 45.88
CA LYS A 392 -26.56 22.85 46.32
C LYS A 392 -25.66 23.47 45.24
N PRO A 393 -25.64 24.82 45.09
CA PRO A 393 -24.76 25.50 44.14
C PRO A 393 -23.28 25.09 44.32
N GLY A 394 -22.57 24.88 43.21
CA GLY A 394 -21.19 24.40 43.20
C GLY A 394 -21.03 22.87 43.16
N SER A 395 -22.11 22.10 43.26
CA SER A 395 -22.11 20.66 42.97
C SER A 395 -22.40 20.38 41.50
N TYR A 396 -21.92 19.24 40.99
CA TYR A 396 -22.16 18.81 39.61
C TYR A 396 -23.67 18.64 39.35
N GLY A 397 -24.18 19.26 38.28
CA GLY A 397 -25.60 19.23 37.92
C GLY A 397 -26.49 20.27 38.62
N ALA A 398 -25.97 21.09 39.55
CA ALA A 398 -26.78 22.08 40.27
C ALA A 398 -27.16 23.30 39.42
N SER A 399 -28.41 23.74 39.55
CA SER A 399 -28.92 24.97 38.93
C SER A 399 -28.86 26.16 39.89
N GLY A 400 -27.66 26.74 40.07
CA GLY A 400 -27.45 27.91 40.93
C GLY A 400 -26.11 28.60 40.68
N THR A 401 -26.05 29.93 40.84
CA THR A 401 -24.85 30.73 40.57
C THR A 401 -23.79 30.53 41.65
N VAL A 402 -22.52 30.42 41.24
CA VAL A 402 -21.39 30.32 42.17
C VAL A 402 -21.20 31.68 42.89
N PRO A 403 -21.17 31.75 44.23
CA PRO A 403 -20.97 33.01 44.96
C PRO A 403 -19.59 33.65 44.69
N SER A 404 -19.53 34.94 44.37
CA SER A 404 -18.27 35.70 44.24
C SER A 404 -17.70 36.09 45.62
N ASN A 405 -16.38 35.95 45.82
CA ASN A 405 -15.66 36.36 47.05
C ASN A 405 -14.77 37.60 46.78
N PRO A 406 -15.22 38.84 47.09
CA PRO A 406 -14.45 40.05 46.81
C PRO A 406 -13.16 40.16 47.66
N THR A 407 -12.10 40.74 47.09
CA THR A 407 -10.85 41.03 47.79
C THR A 407 -10.56 42.54 47.79
N TYR A 408 -9.94 43.07 48.86
CA TYR A 408 -9.72 44.51 49.05
C TYR A 408 -8.26 44.83 49.41
N SER A 409 -7.70 45.88 48.81
CA SER A 409 -6.33 46.35 49.05
C SER A 409 -6.18 47.87 48.89
N SER A 410 -4.99 48.39 49.21
CA SER A 410 -4.61 49.80 49.02
C SER A 410 -3.22 49.92 48.41
N VAL A 411 -3.02 50.92 47.54
CA VAL A 411 -1.71 51.30 46.98
C VAL A 411 -1.30 52.65 47.57
N HIS A 412 -0.13 52.70 48.18
CA HIS A 412 0.45 53.91 48.77
C HIS A 412 1.98 53.76 48.87
N GLN A 413 2.68 54.87 49.11
CA GLN A 413 4.12 54.83 49.41
C GLN A 413 4.41 54.07 50.72
N ALA A 414 5.61 53.48 50.85
CA ALA A 414 5.94 52.58 51.97
C ALA A 414 5.89 53.26 53.36
N VAL A 415 6.32 54.52 53.44
CA VAL A 415 6.21 55.37 54.64
C VAL A 415 5.36 56.57 54.31
N LEU A 416 4.25 56.79 55.03
CA LEU A 416 3.30 57.85 54.72
C LEU A 416 3.81 59.22 55.27
N PRO A 417 3.81 60.29 54.45
CA PRO A 417 4.26 61.61 54.85
C PRO A 417 3.44 62.20 55.99
N ASN A 418 4.11 62.78 56.99
CA ASN A 418 3.46 63.45 58.11
C ASN A 418 3.47 64.99 58.07
N ALA A 419 4.11 65.58 57.06
CA ALA A 419 4.25 67.02 56.89
C ALA A 419 3.67 67.56 55.56
N GLN A 420 3.20 66.67 54.68
CA GLN A 420 2.68 67.00 53.35
C GLN A 420 1.43 66.18 53.04
N SER A 421 0.62 66.63 52.07
CA SER A 421 -0.44 65.81 51.50
C SER A 421 0.13 64.80 50.50
N PHE A 422 -0.42 63.60 50.47
CA PHE A 422 -0.02 62.49 49.61
C PHE A 422 -1.26 61.79 49.04
N GLN A 423 -1.08 60.87 48.09
CA GLN A 423 -2.18 60.13 47.49
C GLN A 423 -2.14 58.64 47.89
N ILE A 424 -3.31 58.02 47.94
CA ILE A 424 -3.48 56.56 48.01
C ILE A 424 -4.49 56.13 46.94
N ARG A 425 -4.43 54.86 46.51
CA ARG A 425 -5.48 54.22 45.71
C ARG A 425 -6.12 53.10 46.51
N VAL A 426 -7.45 53.07 46.59
CA VAL A 426 -8.22 51.95 47.13
C VAL A 426 -8.59 51.02 45.99
N VAL A 427 -8.44 49.71 46.19
CA VAL A 427 -8.68 48.68 45.16
C VAL A 427 -9.64 47.61 45.69
N ALA A 428 -10.58 47.19 44.83
CA ALA A 428 -11.45 46.04 45.06
C ALA A 428 -11.48 45.14 43.83
N ASP A 429 -11.22 43.84 44.04
CA ASP A 429 -11.12 42.79 43.01
C ASP A 429 -12.12 41.67 43.26
N ASN A 430 -12.29 40.78 42.28
CA ASN A 430 -13.25 39.66 42.31
C ASN A 430 -14.71 40.12 42.53
N LEU A 431 -15.02 41.33 42.08
CA LEU A 431 -16.40 41.81 42.03
C LEU A 431 -17.12 41.21 40.83
N ALA A 432 -18.44 41.12 40.92
CA ALA A 432 -19.23 40.93 39.71
C ALA A 432 -18.92 42.08 38.73
N PRO A 433 -18.73 41.78 37.43
CA PRO A 433 -18.46 42.80 36.42
C PRO A 433 -19.46 43.95 36.48
N LEU A 434 -18.97 45.19 36.38
CA LEU A 434 -19.79 46.42 36.44
C LEU A 434 -20.53 46.66 37.77
N ALA A 435 -20.31 45.85 38.79
CA ALA A 435 -20.93 46.05 40.10
C ALA A 435 -20.43 47.33 40.77
N THR A 436 -21.33 48.02 41.47
CA THR A 436 -20.99 49.23 42.24
C THR A 436 -20.95 48.94 43.73
N LEU A 437 -19.77 49.07 44.32
CA LEU A 437 -19.57 49.13 45.76
C LEU A 437 -19.97 50.52 46.26
N SER A 438 -20.92 50.57 47.19
CA SER A 438 -21.36 51.81 47.84
C SER A 438 -20.93 51.85 49.31
N ASN A 439 -20.92 53.06 49.88
CA ASN A 439 -20.62 53.32 51.29
C ASN A 439 -19.18 52.97 51.73
N ILE A 440 -18.20 53.07 50.82
CA ILE A 440 -16.79 52.85 51.16
C ILE A 440 -16.23 54.08 51.86
N ASN A 441 -15.45 53.90 52.92
CA ASN A 441 -14.69 54.99 53.56
C ASN A 441 -13.31 54.52 54.05
N VAL A 442 -12.38 55.46 54.15
CA VAL A 442 -10.98 55.20 54.52
C VAL A 442 -10.54 56.10 55.67
N GLY A 443 -9.72 55.60 56.58
CA GLY A 443 -9.14 56.38 57.67
C GLY A 443 -7.77 55.87 58.09
N ILE A 444 -6.98 56.74 58.72
CA ILE A 444 -5.66 56.42 59.29
C ILE A 444 -5.70 56.69 60.79
N TYR A 445 -5.27 55.72 61.61
CA TYR A 445 -5.27 55.82 63.07
C TYR A 445 -4.02 55.20 63.70
N LEU A 446 -3.60 55.75 64.83
CA LEU A 446 -2.48 55.25 65.62
C LEU A 446 -2.89 54.01 66.44
N ASN A 447 -1.92 53.27 66.96
CA ASN A 447 -2.17 52.24 67.97
C ASN A 447 -2.91 52.85 69.17
N GLY A 448 -4.07 52.29 69.52
CA GLY A 448 -5.02 52.87 70.48
C GLY A 448 -6.27 53.52 69.85
N GLY A 449 -6.36 53.59 68.51
CA GLY A 449 -7.60 53.96 67.80
C GLY A 449 -7.76 55.46 67.49
N THR A 450 -6.84 56.31 67.95
CA THR A 450 -6.86 57.76 67.69
C THR A 450 -6.71 58.05 66.20
N GLN A 451 -7.73 58.67 65.61
CA GLN A 451 -7.72 59.06 64.19
C GLN A 451 -6.74 60.21 63.96
N VAL A 452 -5.87 60.04 62.97
CA VAL A 452 -4.85 61.03 62.58
C VAL A 452 -4.88 61.34 61.08
N GLY A 453 -5.69 60.66 60.28
CA GLY A 453 -5.87 60.95 58.86
C GLY A 453 -6.96 61.98 58.56
N GLN A 454 -6.80 62.71 57.47
CA GLN A 454 -7.85 63.44 56.77
C GLN A 454 -7.80 63.07 55.29
N VAL A 455 -8.96 62.96 54.67
CA VAL A 455 -9.10 62.76 53.23
C VAL A 455 -9.71 64.02 52.64
N GLN A 456 -9.15 64.52 51.55
CA GLN A 456 -9.62 65.71 50.86
C GLN A 456 -11.02 65.44 50.27
N ASN A 457 -11.91 66.42 50.40
CA ASN A 457 -13.24 66.35 49.78
C ASN A 457 -13.13 66.51 48.26
N ALA A 458 -14.17 66.09 47.54
CA ALA A 458 -14.22 66.19 46.08
C ALA A 458 -14.14 67.63 45.54
N ASP A 459 -14.51 68.63 46.36
CA ASP A 459 -14.39 70.06 46.05
C ASP A 459 -13.00 70.65 46.36
N GLY A 460 -12.05 69.82 46.79
CA GLY A 460 -10.68 70.22 47.15
C GLY A 460 -10.53 70.76 48.58
N THR A 461 -11.61 70.88 49.35
CA THR A 461 -11.55 71.32 50.75
C THR A 461 -11.09 70.21 51.69
N TRP A 462 -10.61 70.58 52.87
CA TRP A 462 -10.23 69.63 53.93
C TRP A 462 -11.25 69.63 55.07
N PRO A 463 -11.63 68.45 55.61
CA PRO A 463 -12.43 68.37 56.83
C PRO A 463 -11.76 69.11 58.01
N THR A 464 -12.55 69.54 58.99
CA THR A 464 -12.04 70.21 60.20
C THR A 464 -11.53 69.23 61.26
N ALA A 465 -12.06 68.01 61.29
CA ALA A 465 -11.64 66.94 62.20
C ALA A 465 -10.79 65.88 61.50
N TYR A 466 -9.95 65.17 62.27
CA TYR A 466 -9.26 63.95 61.82
C TYR A 466 -10.19 62.75 61.99
N GLY A 467 -10.30 61.90 60.98
CA GLY A 467 -11.30 60.83 60.96
C GLY A 467 -11.33 60.05 59.64
N TYR A 468 -12.35 59.19 59.52
CA TYR A 468 -12.67 58.53 58.27
C TYR A 468 -13.14 59.54 57.21
N SER A 469 -12.90 59.24 55.94
CA SER A 469 -13.42 59.98 54.81
C SER A 469 -14.96 60.01 54.82
N ASN A 470 -15.52 60.97 54.09
CA ASN A 470 -16.90 60.81 53.62
C ASN A 470 -17.02 59.51 52.81
N SER A 471 -18.20 58.90 52.84
CA SER A 471 -18.49 57.71 52.05
C SER A 471 -18.39 58.00 50.55
N PHE A 472 -17.81 57.08 49.80
CA PHE A 472 -17.74 57.11 48.35
C PHE A 472 -18.14 55.76 47.75
N SER A 473 -18.32 55.73 46.43
CA SER A 473 -18.59 54.53 45.65
C SER A 473 -17.45 54.23 44.68
N MET A 474 -17.36 52.95 44.31
CA MET A 474 -16.42 52.40 43.32
C MET A 474 -17.20 51.47 42.40
N THR A 475 -17.06 51.62 41.09
CA THR A 475 -17.71 50.74 40.12
C THR A 475 -16.64 49.87 39.48
N ALA A 476 -16.86 48.56 39.49
CA ALA A 476 -15.98 47.60 38.85
C ALA A 476 -16.01 47.77 37.33
N ASP A 477 -14.89 47.48 36.68
CA ASP A 477 -14.82 47.33 35.24
C ASP A 477 -15.41 45.98 34.79
N ALA A 478 -15.27 45.68 33.51
CA ALA A 478 -15.75 44.42 32.94
C ALA A 478 -15.01 43.17 33.47
N LYS A 479 -13.87 43.35 34.14
CA LYS A 479 -13.07 42.28 34.75
C LYS A 479 -13.32 42.13 36.25
N GLY A 480 -14.22 42.93 36.84
CA GLY A 480 -14.48 42.89 38.27
C GLY A 480 -13.47 43.67 39.11
N HIS A 481 -12.70 44.59 38.50
CA HIS A 481 -11.70 45.44 39.17
C HIS A 481 -12.22 46.88 39.34
N ALA A 482 -12.15 47.42 40.55
CA ALA A 482 -12.59 48.79 40.85
C ALA A 482 -11.50 49.57 41.63
N THR A 483 -11.23 50.82 41.24
CA THR A 483 -10.25 51.68 41.94
C THR A 483 -10.79 53.06 42.33
N LYS A 484 -10.21 53.66 43.38
CA LYS A 484 -10.46 55.04 43.78
C LYS A 484 -9.21 55.69 44.33
N GLU A 485 -8.75 56.75 43.68
CA GLU A 485 -7.66 57.58 44.19
C GLU A 485 -8.19 58.64 45.16
N LEU A 486 -7.46 58.82 46.27
CA LEU A 486 -7.80 59.74 47.34
C LEU A 486 -6.56 60.54 47.73
N THR A 487 -6.71 61.84 47.93
CA THR A 487 -5.67 62.71 48.50
C THR A 487 -5.84 62.78 50.01
N LEU A 488 -4.78 62.47 50.75
CA LEU A 488 -4.76 62.40 52.21
C LEU A 488 -3.71 63.33 52.79
N ARG A 489 -3.89 63.69 54.06
CA ARG A 489 -2.84 64.22 54.92
C ARG A 489 -3.05 63.67 56.32
N VAL A 490 -1.98 63.60 57.12
CA VAL A 490 -2.08 63.22 58.52
C VAL A 490 -1.81 64.40 59.45
N LYS A 491 -2.21 64.27 60.71
CA LYS A 491 -1.99 65.31 61.73
C LYS A 491 -0.50 65.60 61.86
N PRO A 492 -0.04 66.86 61.65
CA PRO A 492 1.36 67.21 61.74
C PRO A 492 2.01 66.73 63.04
N GLY A 493 3.19 66.12 62.93
CA GLY A 493 3.94 65.55 64.06
C GLY A 493 3.57 64.12 64.46
N SER A 494 2.59 63.49 63.79
CA SER A 494 2.31 62.05 63.99
C SER A 494 3.44 61.21 63.38
N THR A 495 4.08 60.36 64.18
CA THR A 495 5.20 59.49 63.76
C THR A 495 5.01 58.07 64.30
N GLY A 496 5.65 57.09 63.65
CA GLY A 496 5.65 55.69 64.07
C GLY A 496 4.52 54.85 63.50
N ALA A 497 4.26 53.69 64.14
CA ALA A 497 3.29 52.70 63.65
C ALA A 497 1.85 53.20 63.70
N ALA A 498 1.14 53.04 62.58
CA ALA A 498 -0.26 53.39 62.39
C ALA A 498 -0.97 52.31 61.57
N ASN A 499 -2.26 52.49 61.35
CA ASN A 499 -3.08 51.60 60.54
C ASN A 499 -3.90 52.40 59.53
N LEU A 500 -3.88 51.96 58.28
CA LEU A 500 -4.81 52.39 57.24
C LEU A 500 -5.95 51.37 57.16
N ARG A 501 -7.20 51.84 57.19
CA ARG A 501 -8.36 50.94 57.18
C ARG A 501 -9.38 51.36 56.14
N ILE A 502 -9.81 50.39 55.34
CA ILE A 502 -10.91 50.46 54.39
C ILE A 502 -12.15 49.84 55.06
N ARG A 503 -13.29 50.54 54.98
CA ARG A 503 -14.57 50.08 55.52
C ARG A 503 -15.66 50.17 54.48
N GLN A 504 -16.72 49.41 54.70
CA GLN A 504 -18.03 49.63 54.10
C GLN A 504 -19.03 49.94 55.22
N GLY A 505 -19.50 51.19 55.28
CA GLY A 505 -20.22 51.71 56.45
C GLY A 505 -19.34 51.61 57.71
N SER A 506 -19.75 50.81 58.68
CA SER A 506 -19.01 50.52 59.92
C SER A 506 -18.17 49.24 59.88
N ASN A 507 -18.36 48.37 58.88
CA ASN A 507 -17.68 47.08 58.78
C ASN A 507 -16.27 47.24 58.20
N ALA A 508 -15.26 46.65 58.85
CA ALA A 508 -13.90 46.67 58.34
C ALA A 508 -13.75 45.64 57.20
N LEU A 509 -13.33 46.10 56.02
CA LEU A 509 -13.04 45.25 54.87
C LEU A 509 -11.55 44.86 54.83
N LYS A 510 -10.67 45.83 55.09
CA LYS A 510 -9.23 45.62 55.19
C LYS A 510 -8.62 46.59 56.19
N THR A 511 -7.71 46.09 57.01
CA THR A 511 -6.81 46.92 57.82
C THR A 511 -5.38 46.56 57.44
N GLU A 512 -4.57 47.58 57.16
CA GLU A 512 -3.18 47.48 56.77
C GLU A 512 -2.32 48.26 57.76
N ALA A 513 -1.23 47.65 58.23
CA ALA A 513 -0.26 48.31 59.09
C ALA A 513 0.62 49.23 58.24
N VAL A 514 0.80 50.48 58.65
CA VAL A 514 1.58 51.49 57.94
C VAL A 514 2.49 52.26 58.91
N THR A 515 3.49 52.96 58.40
CA THR A 515 4.38 53.81 59.21
C THR A 515 4.26 55.27 58.78
N LEU A 516 4.19 56.19 59.75
CA LEU A 516 4.17 57.64 59.51
C LEU A 516 5.54 58.25 59.82
N ASP A 517 6.09 59.06 58.92
CA ASP A 517 7.34 59.81 59.15
C ASP A 517 7.45 61.09 58.31
N ASN A 518 8.46 61.91 58.55
CA ASN A 518 8.76 63.12 57.80
C ASN A 518 9.52 62.81 56.50
N VAL A 519 8.80 62.22 55.54
CA VAL A 519 9.28 61.93 54.18
C VAL A 519 8.54 62.78 53.16
N ALA A 520 9.14 63.00 51.98
CA ALA A 520 8.47 63.68 50.88
C ALA A 520 7.31 62.83 50.34
N ALA A 521 6.27 63.49 49.83
CA ALA A 521 5.19 62.79 49.12
C ALA A 521 5.68 62.28 47.76
N GLU A 522 5.46 61.00 47.49
CA GLU A 522 5.76 60.35 46.21
C GLU A 522 4.49 60.30 45.33
N PRO A 523 4.60 60.47 44.01
CA PRO A 523 3.46 60.26 43.12
C PRO A 523 2.99 58.80 43.20
N LEU A 524 1.68 58.58 43.15
CA LEU A 524 1.15 57.22 43.02
C LEU A 524 1.69 56.58 41.73
N PRO A 525 2.10 55.30 41.78
CA PRO A 525 2.30 54.52 40.57
C PRO A 525 1.05 54.61 39.70
N LYS A 526 1.18 54.67 38.36
CA LYS A 526 0.01 54.70 37.45
C LYS A 526 -0.96 53.55 37.76
N ASP A 527 -2.25 53.77 37.52
CA ASP A 527 -3.22 52.69 37.58
C ASP A 527 -3.05 51.79 36.36
N GLY A 528 -2.91 50.50 36.62
CA GLY A 528 -2.36 49.55 35.66
C GLY A 528 -0.83 49.37 35.80
N PRO A 529 -0.32 48.20 35.38
CA PRO A 529 1.06 47.82 35.64
C PRO A 529 2.07 48.70 34.89
N VAL A 530 3.19 49.00 35.54
CA VAL A 530 4.38 49.59 34.90
C VAL A 530 4.91 48.57 33.90
N VAL A 531 4.84 48.88 32.60
CA VAL A 531 5.35 47.98 31.55
C VAL A 531 6.87 48.11 31.39
N PRO A 532 7.62 47.02 31.23
CA PRO A 532 9.06 47.05 31.00
C PRO A 532 9.47 47.76 29.70
N ALA A 533 10.78 48.02 29.55
CA ALA A 533 11.32 48.42 28.26
C ALA A 533 11.18 47.29 27.23
N THR A 534 11.08 47.65 25.94
CA THR A 534 11.00 46.68 24.85
C THR A 534 12.23 45.77 24.84
N THR A 535 12.00 44.45 24.80
CA THR A 535 12.99 43.40 24.66
C THR A 535 12.72 42.55 23.42
N SER A 536 13.65 41.65 23.06
CA SER A 536 13.45 40.68 21.97
C SER A 536 12.50 39.55 22.40
N ILE A 537 11.82 38.92 21.44
CA ILE A 537 10.91 37.81 21.74
C ILE A 537 11.67 36.63 22.36
N SER A 538 12.90 36.34 21.91
CA SER A 538 13.72 35.28 22.53
C SER A 538 14.03 35.57 24.01
N ALA A 539 14.36 36.82 24.35
CA ALA A 539 14.61 37.23 25.73
C ALA A 539 13.32 37.21 26.58
N ALA A 540 12.18 37.59 26.00
CA ALA A 540 10.87 37.44 26.66
C ALA A 540 10.56 35.96 26.94
N ARG A 541 10.83 35.06 25.99
CA ARG A 541 10.66 33.61 26.20
C ARG A 541 11.59 33.08 27.30
N ALA A 542 12.82 33.55 27.35
CA ALA A 542 13.81 33.15 28.36
C ALA A 542 13.49 33.65 29.78
N ALA A 543 12.63 34.66 29.93
CA ALA A 543 12.22 35.18 31.23
C ALA A 543 11.38 34.18 32.05
N GLY A 544 10.81 33.16 31.41
CA GLY A 544 9.92 32.19 32.04
C GLY A 544 8.45 32.65 32.05
N ALA A 545 7.58 31.82 32.62
CA ALA A 545 6.17 32.17 32.79
C ALA A 545 5.96 33.23 33.87
N ASP A 546 4.80 33.88 33.82
CA ASP A 546 4.29 34.91 34.73
C ASP A 546 5.16 36.18 34.79
N GLN A 547 5.87 36.50 33.70
CA GLN A 547 6.67 37.71 33.60
C GLN A 547 5.98 38.75 32.72
N LEU A 548 5.73 39.94 33.26
CA LEU A 548 5.33 41.08 32.44
C LEU A 548 6.51 41.48 31.55
N VAL A 549 6.30 41.51 30.24
CA VAL A 549 7.31 41.86 29.23
C VAL A 549 6.73 42.82 28.20
N THR A 550 7.61 43.54 27.50
CA THR A 550 7.23 44.33 26.31
C THR A 550 8.03 43.85 25.11
N VAL A 551 7.37 43.44 24.04
CA VAL A 551 7.99 42.97 22.79
C VAL A 551 7.45 43.73 21.57
N GLU A 552 8.20 43.75 20.47
CA GLU A 552 7.73 44.25 19.19
C GLU A 552 8.09 43.25 18.08
N GLY A 553 7.12 42.93 17.21
CA GLY A 553 7.33 41.99 16.12
C GLY A 553 6.32 42.17 14.99
N VAL A 554 6.35 41.26 14.03
CA VAL A 554 5.43 41.18 12.89
C VAL A 554 4.40 40.08 13.13
N VAL A 555 3.12 40.38 12.91
CA VAL A 555 2.04 39.40 12.97
C VAL A 555 2.19 38.39 11.82
N THR A 556 2.38 37.12 12.12
CA THR A 556 2.66 36.08 11.10
C THR A 556 1.43 35.31 10.65
N THR A 557 0.33 35.41 11.40
CA THR A 557 -0.93 34.70 11.16
C THR A 557 -2.10 35.67 11.22
N GLN A 558 -3.11 35.50 10.36
CA GLN A 558 -4.28 36.36 10.41
C GLN A 558 -4.98 36.20 11.78
N PRO A 559 -5.23 37.32 12.52
CA PRO A 559 -5.92 37.26 13.80
C PRO A 559 -7.23 36.46 13.73
N GLY A 560 -7.40 35.53 14.66
CA GLY A 560 -8.55 34.64 14.74
C GLY A 560 -8.43 33.32 13.97
N ALA A 561 -7.38 33.14 13.15
CA ALA A 561 -7.11 31.86 12.47
C ALA A 561 -6.94 30.68 13.45
N PHE A 562 -6.55 30.95 14.69
CA PHE A 562 -6.28 29.92 15.71
C PHE A 562 -7.01 30.15 17.04
N GLY A 563 -8.06 30.99 17.07
CA GLY A 563 -8.86 31.26 18.27
C GLY A 563 -9.07 32.75 18.55
N GLY A 564 -10.30 33.16 18.88
CA GLY A 564 -10.62 34.55 19.23
C GLY A 564 -10.16 35.55 18.18
N GLN A 565 -9.35 36.54 18.59
CA GLN A 565 -8.54 37.40 17.71
C GLN A 565 -7.04 37.18 17.95
N ALA A 566 -6.66 36.02 18.48
CA ALA A 566 -5.26 35.71 18.77
C ALA A 566 -4.45 35.50 17.48
N PHE A 567 -3.15 35.70 17.57
CA PHE A 567 -2.22 35.57 16.45
C PHE A 567 -0.81 35.24 16.94
N TYR A 568 0.06 34.78 16.04
CA TYR A 568 1.49 34.68 16.30
C TYR A 568 2.22 35.95 15.92
N LEU A 569 3.17 36.35 16.76
CA LEU A 569 4.05 37.49 16.59
C LEU A 569 5.48 36.98 16.49
N GLN A 570 6.25 37.48 15.51
CA GLN A 570 7.63 37.05 15.31
C GLN A 570 8.55 38.24 15.06
N ASP A 571 9.73 38.21 15.67
CA ASP A 571 10.85 39.12 15.40
C ASP A 571 12.02 38.33 14.79
N ALA A 572 13.19 38.97 14.65
CA ALA A 572 14.38 38.31 14.11
C ALA A 572 14.94 37.20 15.02
N THR A 573 14.46 37.08 16.26
CA THR A 573 15.03 36.21 17.31
C THR A 573 14.16 35.02 17.65
N ALA A 574 12.83 35.17 17.72
CA ALA A 574 11.88 34.10 18.03
C ALA A 574 10.45 34.49 17.67
N GLY A 575 9.51 33.56 17.86
CA GLY A 575 8.07 33.84 17.79
C GLY A 575 7.35 33.55 19.10
N ILE A 576 6.17 34.13 19.27
CA ILE A 576 5.34 33.95 20.46
C ILE A 576 3.86 34.04 20.08
N TYR A 577 3.03 33.23 20.72
CA TYR A 577 1.59 33.32 20.58
C TYR A 577 1.06 34.51 21.38
N VAL A 578 0.12 35.28 20.85
CA VAL A 578 -0.47 36.45 21.51
C VAL A 578 -1.95 36.20 21.71
N PHE A 579 -2.36 35.96 22.95
CA PHE A 579 -3.74 35.72 23.33
C PHE A 579 -4.47 37.05 23.55
N GLN A 580 -5.31 37.46 22.59
CA GLN A 580 -6.03 38.73 22.63
C GLN A 580 -7.33 38.70 21.81
N SER A 581 -8.24 39.65 22.07
CA SER A 581 -9.58 39.71 21.46
C SER A 581 -9.90 41.02 20.72
N THR A 582 -8.97 41.97 20.65
CA THR A 582 -9.15 43.26 19.97
C THR A 582 -9.02 43.10 18.45
N ALA A 583 -10.02 43.60 17.72
CA ALA A 583 -10.01 43.62 16.27
C ALA A 583 -9.13 44.76 15.70
N GLY A 584 -8.79 44.71 14.41
CA GLY A 584 -8.06 45.77 13.71
C GLY A 584 -6.60 45.46 13.35
N TYR A 585 -6.14 44.23 13.63
CA TYR A 585 -4.82 43.74 13.27
C TYR A 585 -4.90 42.75 12.10
N ASN A 586 -3.83 42.66 11.31
CA ASN A 586 -3.72 41.74 10.18
C ASN A 586 -2.33 41.11 10.13
N ALA A 587 -2.21 39.97 9.44
CA ALA A 587 -0.89 39.44 9.10
C ALA A 587 -0.07 40.49 8.33
N GLY A 588 1.21 40.68 8.71
CA GLY A 588 2.09 41.74 8.20
C GLY A 588 2.08 43.04 9.01
N ASP A 589 1.19 43.20 9.99
CA ASP A 589 1.24 44.37 10.89
C ASP A 589 2.44 44.27 11.84
N LYS A 590 3.13 45.39 12.06
CA LYS A 590 4.14 45.53 13.11
C LYS A 590 3.47 46.06 14.38
N VAL A 591 3.61 45.32 15.47
CA VAL A 591 2.88 45.58 16.73
C VAL A 591 3.84 45.54 17.91
N LYS A 592 3.70 46.52 18.79
CA LYS A 592 4.36 46.59 20.10
C LYS A 592 3.36 46.21 21.18
N ILE A 593 3.71 45.21 21.97
CA ILE A 593 2.82 44.56 22.93
C ILE A 593 3.48 44.54 24.31
N SER A 594 2.75 44.91 25.35
CA SER A 594 3.11 44.65 26.73
C SER A 594 2.09 43.70 27.33
N GLY A 595 2.54 42.56 27.84
CA GLY A 595 1.68 41.49 28.37
C GLY A 595 2.49 40.52 29.21
N THR A 596 1.80 39.65 29.93
CA THR A 596 2.41 38.64 30.79
C THR A 596 2.72 37.40 29.97
N THR A 597 3.94 36.88 30.06
CA THR A 597 4.25 35.54 29.53
C THR A 597 3.49 34.51 30.34
N SER A 598 2.79 33.59 29.69
CA SER A 598 2.02 32.56 30.39
C SER A 598 2.14 31.24 29.63
N LEU A 599 2.00 30.13 30.34
CA LEU A 599 1.89 28.80 29.73
C LEU A 599 0.43 28.38 29.71
N TYR A 600 -0.17 28.30 28.53
CA TYR A 600 -1.54 27.85 28.36
C TYR A 600 -1.58 26.70 27.34
N ASN A 601 -2.18 25.56 27.73
CA ASN A 601 -2.09 24.32 26.96
C ASN A 601 -0.65 24.02 26.51
N THR A 602 0.34 24.20 27.39
CA THR A 602 1.79 24.08 27.13
C THR A 602 2.39 25.10 26.15
N GLU A 603 1.58 25.92 25.47
CA GLU A 603 2.07 26.98 24.60
C GLU A 603 2.52 28.18 25.42
N LEU A 604 3.73 28.67 25.15
CA LEU A 604 4.20 29.91 25.73
C LEU A 604 3.58 31.07 24.95
N GLU A 605 2.73 31.82 25.63
CA GLU A 605 1.95 32.91 25.07
C GLU A 605 2.16 34.22 25.82
N LEU A 606 1.80 35.34 25.18
CA LEU A 606 1.53 36.61 25.84
C LEU A 606 0.03 36.71 26.10
N ALA A 607 -0.33 36.74 27.38
CA ALA A 607 -1.67 36.92 27.88
C ALA A 607 -1.76 38.20 28.72
N ASP A 608 -2.95 38.50 29.24
CA ASP A 608 -3.22 39.65 30.13
C ASP A 608 -2.61 40.96 29.63
N LEU A 609 -2.84 41.25 28.35
CA LEU A 609 -2.21 42.40 27.68
C LEU A 609 -2.51 43.70 28.43
N VAL A 610 -1.44 44.43 28.73
CA VAL A 610 -1.47 45.78 29.29
C VAL A 610 -1.61 46.82 28.19
N SER A 611 -0.94 46.60 27.06
CA SER A 611 -0.99 47.49 25.90
C SER A 611 -0.71 46.72 24.61
N ILE A 612 -1.42 47.06 23.53
CA ILE A 612 -1.14 46.59 22.16
C ILE A 612 -1.26 47.79 21.22
N GLU A 613 -0.18 48.09 20.49
CA GLU A 613 -0.08 49.26 19.60
C GLU A 613 0.45 48.84 18.23
N LYS A 614 -0.27 49.18 17.15
CA LYS A 614 0.23 49.03 15.78
C LYS A 614 1.26 50.12 15.49
N THR A 615 2.52 49.73 15.33
CA THR A 615 3.65 50.64 15.07
C THR A 615 4.02 50.71 13.59
N GLY A 616 3.47 49.84 12.73
CA GLY A 616 3.67 49.88 11.27
C GLY A 616 3.17 48.63 10.54
N THR A 617 3.77 48.36 9.38
CA THR A 617 3.57 47.17 8.53
C THR A 617 4.91 46.68 7.99
N ALA A 618 5.07 45.38 7.79
CA ALA A 618 6.27 44.74 7.23
C ALA A 618 5.90 43.47 6.44
N ASP A 619 6.82 43.00 5.59
CA ASP A 619 6.68 41.67 4.96
C ASP A 619 6.71 40.56 6.02
N LEU A 620 6.05 39.44 5.73
CA LEU A 620 6.09 38.28 6.61
C LEU A 620 7.52 37.72 6.71
N PRO A 621 7.98 37.31 7.91
CA PRO A 621 9.26 36.64 8.06
C PRO A 621 9.37 35.42 7.14
N ALA A 622 10.55 35.22 6.55
CA ALA A 622 10.81 34.01 5.77
C ALA A 622 10.75 32.78 6.68
N ALA A 623 10.07 31.72 6.22
CA ALA A 623 10.01 30.46 6.95
C ALA A 623 11.39 29.79 6.97
N THR A 624 11.80 29.29 8.13
CA THR A 624 13.07 28.57 8.29
C THR A 624 12.85 27.07 8.13
N GLU A 625 13.69 26.39 7.35
CA GLU A 625 13.64 24.93 7.27
C GLU A 625 14.08 24.29 8.59
N VAL A 626 13.29 23.35 9.10
CA VAL A 626 13.59 22.64 10.36
C VAL A 626 13.41 21.13 10.18
N THR A 627 14.15 20.36 10.97
CA THR A 627 14.02 18.89 10.99
C THR A 627 12.96 18.41 11.97
N ALA A 628 12.64 19.22 12.99
CA ALA A 628 11.62 18.94 14.00
C ALA A 628 11.08 20.23 14.63
N LEU A 629 9.88 20.16 15.18
CA LEU A 629 9.29 21.21 16.00
C LEU A 629 9.78 21.08 17.45
N SER A 630 10.08 22.20 18.09
CA SER A 630 10.62 22.23 19.46
C SER A 630 10.44 23.60 20.12
N ASP A 631 10.77 23.70 21.41
CA ASP A 631 10.79 24.95 22.17
C ASP A 631 11.66 26.04 21.52
N GLN A 632 12.69 25.63 20.77
CA GLN A 632 13.63 26.54 20.10
C GLN A 632 12.98 27.29 18.92
N ASN A 633 11.99 26.66 18.25
CA ASN A 633 11.35 27.23 17.08
C ASN A 633 9.86 27.52 17.26
N GLN A 634 9.30 27.24 18.43
CA GLN A 634 7.91 27.56 18.77
C GLN A 634 7.61 29.05 18.52
N GLY A 635 6.44 29.29 17.92
CA GLY A 635 5.93 30.58 17.49
C GLY A 635 6.50 31.09 16.16
N GLN A 636 7.52 30.44 15.60
CA GLN A 636 8.13 30.85 14.34
C GLN A 636 7.48 30.19 13.12
N LEU A 637 7.52 30.89 11.99
CA LEU A 637 7.28 30.27 10.68
C LEU A 637 8.42 29.33 10.33
N VAL A 638 8.08 28.06 10.12
CA VAL A 638 9.01 27.00 9.75
C VAL A 638 8.48 26.19 8.57
N THR A 639 9.39 25.50 7.88
CA THR A 639 9.06 24.60 6.77
C THR A 639 9.61 23.20 7.06
N ILE A 640 8.74 22.19 6.94
CA ILE A 640 9.10 20.77 6.89
C ILE A 640 9.11 20.36 5.41
N LYS A 641 10.24 19.83 4.93
CA LYS A 641 10.38 19.39 3.54
C LYS A 641 10.16 17.90 3.36
N ASN A 642 9.77 17.52 2.14
CA ASN A 642 9.68 16.13 1.67
C ASN A 642 8.88 15.22 2.61
N ALA A 643 7.73 15.71 3.09
CA ALA A 643 6.91 14.98 4.05
C ALA A 643 5.72 14.31 3.37
N THR A 644 5.60 13.00 3.56
CA THR A 644 4.45 12.22 3.14
C THR A 644 3.30 12.40 4.13
N ILE A 645 2.11 12.73 3.63
CA ILE A 645 0.87 12.87 4.40
C ILE A 645 0.38 11.48 4.82
N LYS A 646 0.13 11.28 6.12
CA LYS A 646 -0.45 10.06 6.70
C LYS A 646 -1.51 10.37 7.74
N ASN A 647 -2.40 9.42 8.01
CA ASN A 647 -3.36 9.48 9.12
C ASN A 647 -4.26 10.74 9.11
N VAL A 648 -4.87 11.05 7.96
CA VAL A 648 -5.74 12.23 7.84
C VAL A 648 -7.04 12.01 8.62
N ILE A 649 -7.29 12.84 9.64
CA ILE A 649 -8.48 12.74 10.50
C ILE A 649 -9.19 14.09 10.63
N SER A 650 -10.52 14.06 10.72
CA SER A 650 -11.31 15.26 10.98
C SER A 650 -11.07 15.77 12.41
N ALA A 651 -11.10 17.08 12.59
CA ALA A 651 -10.87 17.72 13.87
C ALA A 651 -11.83 18.89 14.13
N THR A 652 -11.98 19.31 15.38
CA THR A 652 -12.84 20.43 15.77
C THR A 652 -12.05 21.75 15.82
N PRO A 653 -12.60 22.91 15.40
CA PRO A 653 -13.97 23.14 14.94
C PRO A 653 -14.24 22.53 13.56
N THR A 654 -15.52 22.28 13.24
CA THR A 654 -15.97 21.63 11.99
C THR A 654 -15.25 22.18 10.76
N GLY A 655 -14.74 21.27 9.94
CA GLY A 655 -13.95 21.58 8.75
C GLY A 655 -12.44 21.55 8.98
N SER A 656 -11.97 21.63 10.23
CA SER A 656 -10.56 21.41 10.58
C SER A 656 -10.18 19.93 10.45
N PHE A 657 -8.90 19.66 10.30
CA PHE A 657 -8.36 18.31 10.21
C PHE A 657 -6.89 18.27 10.65
N GLU A 658 -6.44 17.07 10.93
CA GLU A 658 -5.09 16.76 11.38
C GLU A 658 -4.52 15.63 10.54
N PHE A 659 -3.20 15.61 10.40
CA PHE A 659 -2.49 14.50 9.76
C PHE A 659 -1.02 14.50 10.22
N ASP A 660 -0.32 13.42 9.92
CA ASP A 660 1.11 13.26 10.16
C ASP A 660 1.90 13.55 8.88
N ALA A 661 2.86 14.45 8.98
CA ALA A 661 3.85 14.72 7.95
C ALA A 661 5.12 13.91 8.24
N VAL A 662 5.32 12.83 7.48
CA VAL A 662 6.40 11.86 7.71
C VAL A 662 7.52 12.03 6.68
N ASN A 663 8.74 12.28 7.12
CA ASN A 663 9.93 12.31 6.27
C ASN A 663 11.10 11.54 6.92
N ALA A 664 12.30 11.63 6.34
CA ALA A 664 13.50 10.96 6.86
C ALA A 664 13.92 11.41 8.29
N ASN A 665 13.44 12.57 8.75
CA ASN A 665 13.75 13.12 10.07
C ASN A 665 12.72 12.73 11.14
N GLY A 666 11.60 12.12 10.76
CA GLY A 666 10.55 11.66 11.68
C GLY A 666 9.14 12.05 11.24
N SER A 667 8.20 11.96 12.19
CA SER A 667 6.81 12.39 12.00
C SER A 667 6.57 13.74 12.67
N THR A 668 5.98 14.68 11.94
CA THR A 668 5.52 15.97 12.46
C THR A 668 4.00 15.99 12.43
N HIS A 669 3.36 16.22 13.58
CA HIS A 669 1.92 16.42 13.63
C HIS A 669 1.55 17.74 12.96
N VAL A 670 0.60 17.73 12.02
CA VAL A 670 0.12 18.92 11.33
C VAL A 670 -1.33 19.17 11.68
N ARG A 671 -1.60 20.38 12.15
CA ARG A 671 -2.93 20.83 12.55
C ARG A 671 -3.42 21.90 11.59
N VAL A 672 -4.38 21.54 10.73
CA VAL A 672 -5.02 22.47 9.80
C VAL A 672 -6.34 22.95 10.37
N ASP A 673 -6.37 24.22 10.78
CA ASP A 673 -7.56 24.83 11.35
C ASP A 673 -8.47 25.38 10.26
N GLY A 674 -9.75 24.99 10.25
CA GLY A 674 -10.73 25.43 9.25
C GLY A 674 -10.91 26.95 9.22
N ARG A 675 -10.59 27.67 10.31
CA ARG A 675 -10.64 29.14 10.38
C ARG A 675 -9.55 29.82 9.55
N THR A 676 -8.54 29.09 9.09
CA THR A 676 -7.55 29.57 8.12
C THR A 676 -8.12 29.70 6.70
N GLY A 677 -9.34 29.20 6.47
CA GLY A 677 -9.97 29.11 5.15
C GLY A 677 -9.66 27.81 4.41
N LEU A 678 -8.77 26.96 4.95
CA LEU A 678 -8.51 25.61 4.43
C LEU A 678 -9.29 24.57 5.23
N THR A 679 -10.31 23.96 4.62
CA THR A 679 -11.08 22.86 5.22
C THR A 679 -10.65 21.51 4.66
N GLN A 680 -10.96 20.43 5.38
CA GLN A 680 -10.65 19.06 4.93
C GLN A 680 -11.25 18.75 3.55
N SER A 681 -12.48 19.21 3.30
CA SER A 681 -13.16 19.01 2.01
C SER A 681 -12.54 19.81 0.86
N ALA A 682 -11.79 20.86 1.18
CA ALA A 682 -11.10 21.74 0.22
C ALA A 682 -9.58 21.46 0.17
N PHE A 683 -9.11 20.44 0.89
CA PHE A 683 -7.71 20.03 0.91
C PHE A 683 -7.43 19.18 -0.35
N PRO A 684 -6.61 19.67 -1.30
CA PRO A 684 -6.43 18.98 -2.58
C PRO A 684 -5.43 17.81 -2.48
N TYR A 685 -4.75 17.67 -1.35
CA TYR A 685 -3.75 16.62 -1.14
C TYR A 685 -4.37 15.41 -0.44
N HIS A 686 -3.84 14.23 -0.74
CA HIS A 686 -4.34 12.96 -0.23
C HIS A 686 -3.28 12.21 0.58
N GLU A 687 -3.72 11.25 1.39
CA GLU A 687 -2.84 10.36 2.13
C GLU A 687 -1.91 9.60 1.16
N GLY A 688 -0.62 9.53 1.49
CA GLY A 688 0.44 9.00 0.63
C GLY A 688 1.16 10.06 -0.20
N GLN A 689 0.60 11.26 -0.37
CA GLN A 689 1.23 12.32 -1.15
C GLN A 689 2.37 13.00 -0.38
N THR A 690 3.48 13.30 -1.07
CA THR A 690 4.63 14.01 -0.49
C THR A 690 4.56 15.50 -0.77
N VAL A 691 4.74 16.32 0.26
CA VAL A 691 4.62 17.77 0.21
C VAL A 691 5.69 18.46 1.06
N ASN A 692 6.02 19.70 0.72
CA ASN A 692 6.65 20.65 1.64
C ASN A 692 5.55 21.42 2.35
N ILE A 693 5.66 21.54 3.68
CA ILE A 693 4.64 22.16 4.51
C ILE A 693 5.28 23.30 5.29
N THR A 694 4.77 24.50 5.10
CA THR A 694 5.09 25.68 5.88
C THR A 694 4.01 25.90 6.93
N GLY A 695 4.36 26.44 8.08
CA GLY A 695 3.39 26.77 9.10
C GLY A 695 4.05 27.35 10.32
N VAL A 696 3.25 27.71 11.30
CA VAL A 696 3.79 28.12 12.59
C VAL A 696 4.09 26.88 13.42
N SER A 697 5.31 26.78 13.96
CA SER A 697 5.65 25.79 14.98
C SER A 697 4.91 26.14 16.26
N ALA A 698 4.06 25.25 16.75
CA ALA A 698 3.28 25.45 17.96
C ALA A 698 3.38 24.22 18.85
N ILE A 699 2.91 24.35 20.09
CA ILE A 699 2.66 23.20 20.96
C ILE A 699 1.26 23.34 21.53
N PHE A 700 0.53 22.24 21.68
CA PHE A 700 -0.79 22.26 22.29
C PHE A 700 -0.99 21.00 23.10
N LYS A 701 -1.26 21.18 24.39
CA LYS A 701 -1.41 20.10 25.38
C LYS A 701 -0.26 19.09 25.33
N GLY A 702 0.96 19.56 25.16
CA GLY A 702 2.20 18.78 25.13
C GLY A 702 2.62 18.28 23.75
N VAL A 703 1.79 18.44 22.71
CA VAL A 703 2.09 17.97 21.37
C VAL A 703 2.59 19.12 20.51
N TYR A 704 3.82 19.01 20.01
CA TYR A 704 4.30 19.94 18.99
C TYR A 704 3.55 19.70 17.70
N GLN A 705 3.07 20.79 17.10
CA GLN A 705 2.24 20.75 15.92
C GLN A 705 2.61 21.89 14.96
N LEU A 706 2.66 21.57 13.67
CA LEU A 706 2.79 22.58 12.63
C LEU A 706 1.40 23.09 12.31
N LYS A 707 1.21 24.42 12.32
CA LYS A 707 -0.07 25.07 12.02
C LYS A 707 0.03 25.86 10.72
N PRO A 708 -0.30 25.25 9.56
CA PRO A 708 -0.38 25.96 8.29
C PRO A 708 -1.41 27.09 8.35
N ARG A 709 -1.14 28.17 7.64
CA ARG A 709 -1.96 29.40 7.60
C ARG A 709 -3.00 29.38 6.49
N GLY A 710 -2.98 28.37 5.63
CA GLY A 710 -3.89 28.20 4.50
C GLY A 710 -3.27 27.30 3.42
N LEU A 711 -3.92 27.22 2.26
CA LEU A 711 -3.49 26.33 1.17
C LEU A 711 -2.10 26.64 0.62
N ASN A 712 -1.71 27.92 0.58
CA ASN A 712 -0.42 28.37 0.04
C ASN A 712 0.80 27.91 0.86
N ASP A 713 0.57 27.35 2.05
CA ASP A 713 1.62 26.80 2.89
C ASP A 713 1.99 25.35 2.50
N PHE A 714 1.33 24.79 1.49
CA PHE A 714 1.64 23.46 0.95
C PHE A 714 2.21 23.58 -0.46
N ALA A 715 3.28 22.83 -0.74
CA ALA A 715 3.81 22.66 -2.09
C ALA A 715 3.99 21.17 -2.38
N ILE A 716 3.51 20.70 -3.53
CA ILE A 716 3.71 19.31 -3.96
C ILE A 716 5.20 19.04 -4.12
N VAL A 717 5.63 17.88 -3.63
CA VAL A 717 6.92 17.29 -3.93
C VAL A 717 6.63 16.02 -4.70
N ASP A 718 6.69 16.12 -6.02
CA ASP A 718 6.64 14.95 -6.89
C ASP A 718 8.07 14.55 -7.25
N THR A 719 8.39 13.29 -6.98
CA THR A 719 9.69 12.68 -7.30
C THR A 719 9.53 11.42 -8.14
N THR A 720 8.30 11.03 -8.45
CA THR A 720 8.01 9.86 -9.26
C THR A 720 7.90 10.30 -10.70
N ALA A 721 8.61 9.62 -11.60
CA ALA A 721 8.45 9.87 -13.01
C ALA A 721 7.24 9.09 -13.56
N PRO A 722 6.59 9.59 -14.63
CA PRO A 722 5.51 8.87 -15.30
C PRO A 722 5.92 7.49 -15.81
N VAL A 723 4.92 6.63 -16.04
CA VAL A 723 5.11 5.33 -16.68
C VAL A 723 4.45 5.31 -18.04
N THR A 724 5.21 5.00 -19.10
CA THR A 724 4.68 4.87 -20.46
C THR A 724 4.16 3.45 -20.76
N SER A 725 3.12 3.38 -21.58
CA SER A 725 2.58 2.16 -22.18
C SER A 725 2.76 2.22 -23.70
N PHE A 726 3.14 1.09 -24.30
CA PHE A 726 3.47 0.95 -25.73
C PHE A 726 2.53 -0.06 -26.39
N SER A 727 1.84 0.33 -27.45
CA SER A 727 0.96 -0.55 -28.21
C SER A 727 1.24 -0.45 -29.71
N VAL A 728 1.36 -1.60 -30.38
CA VAL A 728 1.48 -1.68 -31.84
C VAL A 728 0.13 -2.08 -32.43
N ASP A 729 -0.39 -1.28 -33.34
CA ASP A 729 -1.55 -1.62 -34.16
C ASP A 729 -1.09 -2.31 -35.44
N GLY A 730 -1.36 -3.62 -35.51
CA GLY A 730 -0.96 -4.53 -36.56
C GLY A 730 -1.02 -5.99 -36.09
N THR A 731 -1.15 -6.94 -37.03
CA THR A 731 -1.11 -8.37 -36.72
C THR A 731 0.31 -8.88 -36.83
N ALA A 732 0.93 -9.17 -35.69
CA ALA A 732 2.23 -9.83 -35.65
C ALA A 732 2.10 -11.24 -36.27
N GLN A 733 3.07 -11.58 -37.11
CA GLN A 733 3.23 -12.86 -37.77
C GLN A 733 4.15 -13.74 -36.90
N GLN A 734 4.74 -14.77 -37.51
CA GLN A 734 5.60 -15.70 -36.80
C GLN A 734 6.83 -14.97 -36.21
N SER A 735 7.31 -15.44 -35.07
CA SER A 735 8.46 -14.85 -34.36
C SER A 735 8.33 -13.35 -33.98
N GLY A 736 7.15 -12.73 -34.12
CA GLY A 736 6.89 -11.32 -33.76
C GLY A 736 7.10 -10.29 -34.88
N TRP A 737 7.34 -10.73 -36.11
CA TRP A 737 7.53 -9.84 -37.27
C TRP A 737 6.21 -9.30 -37.84
N TYR A 738 6.25 -8.15 -38.49
CA TYR A 738 5.12 -7.58 -39.22
C TYR A 738 5.41 -7.49 -40.72
N ASN A 739 4.48 -7.96 -41.56
CA ASN A 739 4.60 -7.93 -43.02
C ASN A 739 4.00 -6.69 -43.71
N GLN A 740 3.78 -5.64 -42.94
CA GLN A 740 3.20 -4.39 -43.39
C GLN A 740 3.66 -3.26 -42.47
N ASP A 741 3.43 -2.03 -42.90
CA ASP A 741 3.63 -0.86 -42.03
C ASP A 741 2.71 -0.98 -40.81
N VAL A 742 3.24 -0.63 -39.64
CA VAL A 742 2.48 -0.63 -38.38
C VAL A 742 2.46 0.76 -37.76
N THR A 743 1.50 0.99 -36.87
CA THR A 743 1.42 2.23 -36.09
C THR A 743 1.58 1.96 -34.61
N VAL A 744 2.48 2.67 -33.97
CA VAL A 744 2.71 2.64 -32.52
C VAL A 744 1.89 3.74 -31.87
N THR A 745 1.11 3.38 -30.86
CA THR A 745 0.41 4.33 -29.99
C THR A 745 1.05 4.30 -28.60
N LEU A 746 1.33 5.48 -28.07
CA LEU A 746 1.85 5.68 -26.73
C LEU A 746 0.78 6.31 -25.84
N SER A 747 0.75 5.89 -24.58
CA SER A 747 0.09 6.60 -23.49
C SER A 747 0.98 6.56 -22.25
N ALA A 748 0.72 7.42 -21.28
CA ALA A 748 1.44 7.42 -20.01
C ALA A 748 0.49 7.73 -18.87
N THR A 749 0.83 7.25 -17.69
CA THR A 749 0.11 7.53 -16.45
C THR A 749 1.09 7.99 -15.39
N ASP A 750 0.68 9.01 -14.64
CA ASP A 750 1.38 9.50 -13.46
C ASP A 750 0.35 10.08 -12.48
N ASP A 751 0.59 9.94 -11.18
CA ASP A 751 -0.31 10.43 -10.12
C ASP A 751 -0.34 11.96 -10.04
N SER A 752 0.75 12.62 -10.43
CA SER A 752 0.88 14.08 -10.48
C SER A 752 0.39 14.67 -11.82
N GLY A 753 0.28 13.82 -12.85
CA GLY A 753 -0.16 14.16 -14.19
C GLY A 753 0.98 14.18 -15.19
N VAL A 754 0.71 13.73 -16.42
CA VAL A 754 1.70 13.71 -17.50
C VAL A 754 1.68 15.06 -18.23
N ASP A 755 2.83 15.72 -18.34
CA ASP A 755 3.00 16.91 -19.17
C ASP A 755 3.08 16.54 -20.65
N HIS A 756 4.03 15.67 -21.01
CA HIS A 756 4.15 15.16 -22.37
C HIS A 756 4.87 13.81 -22.42
N ILE A 757 4.69 13.10 -23.54
CA ILE A 757 5.42 11.88 -23.88
C ILE A 757 6.44 12.24 -24.96
N GLU A 758 7.64 11.70 -24.87
CA GLU A 758 8.68 11.80 -25.89
C GLU A 758 9.02 10.41 -26.45
N TYR A 759 9.35 10.37 -27.73
CA TYR A 759 9.86 9.17 -28.39
C TYR A 759 11.07 9.49 -29.26
N ALA A 760 11.89 8.48 -29.53
CA ALA A 760 13.00 8.59 -30.47
C ALA A 760 13.10 7.32 -31.32
N LEU A 761 13.17 7.50 -32.65
CA LEU A 761 13.43 6.43 -33.64
C LEU A 761 14.91 6.28 -33.98
N SER A 762 15.76 7.11 -33.36
CA SER A 762 17.21 7.07 -33.46
C SER A 762 17.78 7.49 -32.12
N PRO A 763 18.91 6.93 -31.67
CA PRO A 763 19.48 7.24 -30.36
C PRO A 763 19.59 8.74 -30.12
N ASP A 764 19.12 9.19 -28.94
CA ASP A 764 19.21 10.57 -28.44
C ASP A 764 18.49 11.65 -29.28
N GLN A 765 17.66 11.28 -30.27
CA GLN A 765 16.83 12.22 -31.04
C GLN A 765 15.38 12.21 -30.59
N TRP A 766 15.14 12.77 -29.40
CA TRP A 766 13.82 12.84 -28.76
C TRP A 766 12.87 13.82 -29.48
N GLN A 767 11.61 13.40 -29.62
CA GLN A 767 10.52 14.14 -30.23
C GLN A 767 9.28 14.02 -29.36
N THR A 768 8.51 15.10 -29.20
CA THR A 768 7.23 15.04 -28.50
C THR A 768 6.22 14.21 -29.28
N TYR A 769 5.58 13.26 -28.61
CA TYR A 769 4.53 12.42 -29.16
C TYR A 769 3.24 13.22 -29.33
N ALA A 770 2.81 13.41 -30.58
CA ALA A 770 1.60 14.18 -30.94
C ALA A 770 0.49 13.31 -31.57
N GLY A 771 0.72 12.00 -31.70
CA GLY A 771 -0.17 11.05 -32.35
C GLY A 771 0.57 9.79 -32.80
N PRO A 772 -0.14 8.78 -33.33
CA PRO A 772 0.44 7.48 -33.68
C PRO A 772 1.68 7.58 -34.57
N ILE A 773 2.71 6.80 -34.25
CA ILE A 773 4.01 6.78 -34.93
C ILE A 773 3.99 5.67 -35.98
N SER A 774 4.22 5.98 -37.24
CA SER A 774 4.32 4.95 -38.30
C SER A 774 5.72 4.34 -38.35
N ILE A 775 5.79 3.02 -38.29
CA ILE A 775 7.01 2.22 -38.50
C ILE A 775 6.88 1.51 -39.83
N SER A 776 7.67 1.93 -40.82
CA SER A 776 7.62 1.45 -42.20
C SER A 776 8.97 0.99 -42.77
N ASN A 777 10.06 1.25 -42.06
CA ASN A 777 11.38 0.76 -42.43
C ASN A 777 11.45 -0.74 -42.13
N GLU A 778 11.90 -1.53 -43.10
CA GLU A 778 12.25 -2.92 -42.87
C GLU A 778 13.46 -3.01 -41.95
N GLY A 779 13.47 -4.01 -41.06
CA GLY A 779 14.47 -4.05 -40.01
C GLY A 779 13.92 -4.28 -38.62
N LYS A 780 14.86 -4.35 -37.69
CA LYS A 780 14.60 -4.14 -36.28
C LYS A 780 14.52 -2.64 -36.01
N ASN A 781 13.33 -2.12 -35.74
CA ASN A 781 13.14 -0.71 -35.46
C ASN A 781 13.11 -0.49 -33.95
N ALA A 782 14.11 0.22 -33.41
CA ALA A 782 14.13 0.62 -32.01
C ALA A 782 13.27 1.88 -31.82
N VAL A 783 12.30 1.81 -30.91
CA VAL A 783 11.49 2.94 -30.49
C VAL A 783 11.78 3.19 -29.01
N GLN A 784 12.52 4.26 -28.74
CA GLN A 784 12.75 4.71 -27.37
C GLN A 784 11.59 5.59 -26.95
N VAL A 785 11.10 5.43 -25.73
CA VAL A 785 10.00 6.23 -25.19
C VAL A 785 10.31 6.64 -23.76
N ARG A 786 9.87 7.84 -23.39
CA ARG A 786 9.87 8.33 -22.02
C ARG A 786 8.73 9.32 -21.86
N ALA A 787 8.24 9.53 -20.66
CA ALA A 787 7.30 10.60 -20.36
C ALA A 787 7.86 11.56 -19.30
N VAL A 788 7.35 12.79 -19.32
CA VAL A 788 7.68 13.86 -18.39
C VAL A 788 6.40 14.29 -17.70
N ASP A 789 6.43 14.38 -16.37
CA ASP A 789 5.30 14.91 -15.61
C ASP A 789 5.28 16.45 -15.57
N ILE A 790 4.25 17.01 -14.93
CA ILE A 790 4.09 18.46 -14.77
C ILE A 790 5.10 19.11 -13.81
N TYR A 791 5.87 18.33 -13.05
CA TYR A 791 6.91 18.78 -12.13
C TYR A 791 8.33 18.62 -12.71
N GLY A 792 8.45 18.04 -13.90
CA GLY A 792 9.69 17.82 -14.62
C GLY A 792 10.42 16.52 -14.28
N ASN A 793 9.81 15.54 -13.57
CA ASN A 793 10.43 14.23 -13.46
C ASN A 793 10.30 13.49 -14.80
N VAL A 794 11.40 12.85 -15.21
CA VAL A 794 11.55 12.23 -16.52
C VAL A 794 11.67 10.73 -16.34
N GLU A 795 10.82 9.96 -17.02
CA GLU A 795 10.89 8.50 -17.03
C GLU A 795 12.25 8.04 -17.56
N GLN A 796 12.82 7.00 -16.96
CA GLN A 796 13.96 6.33 -17.56
C GLN A 796 13.54 5.75 -18.91
N ALA A 797 14.22 6.19 -19.98
CA ALA A 797 13.94 5.78 -21.36
C ALA A 797 13.78 4.26 -21.50
N GLN A 798 12.60 3.82 -21.92
CA GLN A 798 12.32 2.43 -22.30
C GLN A 798 12.61 2.25 -23.79
N THR A 799 13.10 1.07 -24.20
CA THR A 799 13.35 0.76 -25.60
C THR A 799 12.52 -0.45 -26.02
N TYR A 800 11.68 -0.26 -27.02
CA TYR A 800 10.86 -1.31 -27.64
C TYR A 800 11.38 -1.60 -29.05
N TYR A 801 11.27 -2.85 -29.48
CA TYR A 801 11.63 -3.25 -30.84
C TYR A 801 10.36 -3.60 -31.61
N VAL A 802 10.24 -3.03 -32.81
CA VAL A 802 9.18 -3.31 -33.77
C VAL A 802 9.85 -3.82 -35.04
N ASP A 803 9.74 -5.13 -35.26
CA ASP A 803 10.46 -5.83 -36.32
C ASP A 803 9.53 -5.92 -37.55
N VAL A 804 9.90 -5.23 -38.64
CA VAL A 804 9.09 -5.15 -39.87
C VAL A 804 9.86 -5.78 -41.03
N ASP A 805 9.20 -6.62 -41.80
CA ASP A 805 9.74 -7.22 -43.01
C ASP A 805 8.62 -7.45 -44.03
N LYS A 806 8.64 -6.72 -45.14
CA LYS A 806 7.63 -6.78 -46.20
C LYS A 806 8.17 -7.50 -47.44
N THR A 807 9.42 -7.95 -47.41
CA THR A 807 10.12 -8.47 -48.57
C THR A 807 10.03 -9.98 -48.56
N ALA A 808 9.47 -10.54 -49.62
CA ALA A 808 9.38 -11.98 -49.76
C ALA A 808 10.77 -12.65 -49.84
N PRO A 809 10.93 -13.87 -49.30
CA PRO A 809 12.16 -14.64 -49.43
C PRO A 809 12.42 -14.98 -50.90
N THR A 810 13.69 -15.22 -51.24
CA THR A 810 14.08 -15.77 -52.54
C THR A 810 14.22 -17.29 -52.45
N VAL A 811 13.90 -17.99 -53.55
CA VAL A 811 14.06 -19.45 -53.66
C VAL A 811 14.93 -19.84 -54.83
N ASP A 812 15.71 -20.90 -54.62
CA ASP A 812 16.48 -21.58 -55.66
C ASP A 812 16.23 -23.09 -55.62
N ALA A 813 16.34 -23.71 -56.80
CA ALA A 813 16.15 -25.13 -57.01
C ALA A 813 17.14 -25.58 -58.07
N GLN A 814 18.07 -26.45 -57.70
CA GLN A 814 19.13 -26.91 -58.60
C GLN A 814 19.29 -28.42 -58.51
N ALA A 815 19.36 -29.09 -59.66
CA ALA A 815 19.79 -30.47 -59.73
C ALA A 815 21.24 -30.60 -59.26
N ASP A 816 21.56 -31.66 -58.53
CA ASP A 816 22.90 -31.93 -58.00
C ASP A 816 23.89 -32.48 -59.04
N GLN A 817 23.40 -32.78 -60.23
CA GLN A 817 24.16 -33.28 -61.37
C GLN A 817 23.69 -32.58 -62.64
N ALA A 818 24.60 -32.44 -63.62
CA ALA A 818 24.26 -31.92 -64.93
C ALA A 818 23.55 -33.00 -65.78
N PRO A 819 22.58 -32.64 -66.64
CA PRO A 819 22.01 -33.58 -67.58
C PRO A 819 23.03 -33.92 -68.69
N THR A 820 22.68 -34.90 -69.52
CA THR A 820 23.35 -35.09 -70.81
C THR A 820 23.23 -33.83 -71.68
N ALA A 821 24.02 -33.77 -72.77
CA ALA A 821 23.95 -32.67 -73.74
C ALA A 821 22.54 -32.49 -74.34
N SER A 822 21.70 -33.53 -74.32
CA SER A 822 20.32 -33.51 -74.80
C SER A 822 19.29 -33.15 -73.72
N GLY A 823 19.72 -32.84 -72.49
CA GLY A 823 18.85 -32.42 -71.39
C GLY A 823 18.25 -33.54 -70.53
N TRP A 824 18.61 -34.79 -70.80
CA TRP A 824 18.08 -35.98 -70.10
C TRP A 824 19.02 -36.52 -69.03
N TYR A 825 18.46 -37.20 -68.03
CA TYR A 825 19.18 -37.96 -67.01
C TYR A 825 18.87 -39.46 -67.14
N TYR A 826 19.89 -40.32 -66.98
CA TYR A 826 19.73 -41.78 -67.00
C TYR A 826 19.46 -42.41 -65.62
N GLN A 827 19.37 -41.59 -64.57
CA GLN A 827 19.18 -42.02 -63.20
C GLN A 827 18.35 -41.00 -62.41
N ALA A 828 17.96 -41.37 -61.18
CA ALA A 828 17.28 -40.45 -60.28
C ALA A 828 18.15 -39.20 -60.01
N VAL A 829 17.48 -38.05 -59.90
CA VAL A 829 18.11 -36.73 -59.69
C VAL A 829 17.72 -36.20 -58.33
N LYS A 830 18.69 -35.68 -57.58
CA LYS A 830 18.42 -34.94 -56.35
C LYS A 830 18.39 -33.44 -56.69
N VAL A 831 17.27 -32.80 -56.40
CA VAL A 831 17.10 -31.36 -56.53
C VAL A 831 17.29 -30.73 -55.15
N ASN A 832 18.32 -29.91 -55.00
CA ASN A 832 18.55 -29.14 -53.79
C ASN A 832 17.74 -27.84 -53.87
N LEU A 833 16.82 -27.68 -52.93
CA LEU A 833 16.04 -26.47 -52.71
C LEU A 833 16.75 -25.64 -51.64
N SER A 834 16.85 -24.35 -51.87
CA SER A 834 17.34 -23.39 -50.88
C SER A 834 16.52 -22.12 -50.94
N ALA A 835 16.31 -21.49 -49.79
CA ALA A 835 15.68 -20.20 -49.68
C ALA A 835 16.58 -19.25 -48.88
N ALA A 836 16.49 -17.96 -49.18
CA ALA A 836 17.20 -16.93 -48.45
C ALA A 836 16.29 -15.73 -48.24
N ASP A 837 16.28 -15.24 -47.01
CA ASP A 837 15.67 -13.99 -46.62
C ASP A 837 16.70 -13.12 -45.87
N ALA A 838 16.67 -11.82 -46.12
CA ALA A 838 17.67 -10.89 -45.59
C ALA A 838 17.30 -10.32 -44.22
N GLN A 839 16.04 -10.43 -43.79
CA GLN A 839 15.48 -9.63 -42.71
C GLN A 839 14.85 -10.48 -41.60
N SER A 840 13.70 -11.11 -41.84
CA SER A 840 13.03 -11.97 -40.86
C SER A 840 13.58 -13.40 -40.83
N GLY A 841 14.28 -13.83 -41.89
CA GLY A 841 14.79 -15.19 -42.04
C GLY A 841 13.76 -16.13 -42.67
N VAL A 842 14.18 -17.33 -43.08
CA VAL A 842 13.27 -18.29 -43.74
C VAL A 842 12.58 -19.18 -42.71
N ASP A 843 11.25 -19.13 -42.68
CA ASP A 843 10.40 -20.00 -41.87
C ASP A 843 10.34 -21.41 -42.47
N ARG A 844 9.89 -21.51 -43.73
CA ARG A 844 9.67 -22.80 -44.39
C ARG A 844 9.77 -22.73 -45.91
N ILE A 845 10.09 -23.87 -46.51
CA ILE A 845 9.96 -24.16 -47.93
C ILE A 845 8.73 -25.04 -48.13
N GLU A 846 7.93 -24.72 -49.16
CA GLU A 846 6.92 -25.62 -49.70
C GLU A 846 7.33 -26.07 -51.10
N TYR A 847 7.26 -27.37 -51.36
CA TYR A 847 7.53 -27.93 -52.69
C TYR A 847 6.48 -28.94 -53.11
N ARG A 848 6.32 -29.14 -54.41
CA ARG A 848 5.47 -30.22 -54.95
C ARG A 848 6.08 -30.82 -56.19
N LEU A 849 5.76 -32.08 -56.43
CA LEU A 849 6.15 -32.82 -57.63
C LEU A 849 4.96 -32.94 -58.58
N ASN A 850 5.19 -32.64 -59.86
CA ASN A 850 4.24 -32.91 -60.95
C ASN A 850 2.83 -32.32 -60.72
N GLY A 851 2.75 -31.13 -60.11
CA GLY A 851 1.49 -30.46 -59.80
C GLY A 851 0.66 -31.09 -58.68
N GLY A 852 1.23 -32.00 -57.89
CA GLY A 852 0.57 -32.60 -56.73
C GLY A 852 0.40 -31.64 -55.53
N GLU A 853 0.10 -32.20 -54.36
CA GLU A 853 -0.06 -31.43 -53.12
C GLU A 853 1.27 -30.81 -52.65
N TRP A 854 1.20 -29.58 -52.14
CA TRP A 854 2.35 -28.91 -51.52
C TRP A 854 2.80 -29.66 -50.26
N GLN A 855 4.10 -29.93 -50.20
CA GLN A 855 4.78 -30.53 -49.06
C GLN A 855 5.54 -29.42 -48.33
N THR A 856 5.35 -29.30 -47.02
CA THR A 856 5.98 -28.27 -46.19
C THR A 856 7.23 -28.82 -45.49
N VAL A 857 8.31 -28.05 -45.55
CA VAL A 857 9.57 -28.32 -44.83
C VAL A 857 9.99 -27.05 -44.10
N TRP A 858 10.15 -27.14 -42.78
CA TRP A 858 10.62 -26.03 -41.96
C TRP A 858 12.12 -25.80 -42.18
N GLY A 859 12.51 -24.53 -42.29
CA GLY A 859 13.88 -24.09 -42.55
C GLY A 859 14.21 -23.77 -44.02
N ALA A 860 15.45 -23.34 -44.24
CA ALA A 860 15.90 -22.71 -45.48
C ALA A 860 16.40 -23.67 -46.58
N SER A 861 16.33 -24.99 -46.39
CA SER A 861 16.83 -25.93 -47.39
C SER A 861 16.17 -27.30 -47.33
N GLN A 862 15.99 -27.94 -48.48
CA GLN A 862 15.48 -29.31 -48.59
C GLN A 862 16.07 -30.02 -49.82
N ALA A 863 16.34 -31.33 -49.70
CA ALA A 863 16.67 -32.18 -50.85
C ALA A 863 15.44 -32.97 -51.34
N VAL A 864 15.11 -32.87 -52.61
CA VAL A 864 13.98 -33.57 -53.24
C VAL A 864 14.51 -34.58 -54.26
N TYR A 865 14.16 -35.86 -54.13
CA TYR A 865 14.60 -36.91 -55.06
C TYR A 865 13.53 -37.18 -56.12
N VAL A 866 13.90 -37.02 -57.38
CA VAL A 866 13.06 -37.28 -58.56
C VAL A 866 13.57 -38.55 -59.24
N GLY A 867 12.79 -39.63 -59.20
CA GLY A 867 13.19 -40.94 -59.72
C GLY A 867 12.26 -41.53 -60.79
N THR A 868 11.11 -40.91 -61.04
CA THR A 868 10.11 -41.35 -62.01
C THR A 868 10.58 -41.02 -63.42
N GLU A 869 10.48 -41.98 -64.35
CA GLU A 869 10.78 -41.74 -65.76
C GLU A 869 9.78 -40.75 -66.39
N GLY A 870 10.25 -40.01 -67.39
CA GLY A 870 9.50 -38.97 -68.10
C GLY A 870 9.81 -37.54 -67.63
N ASN A 871 8.93 -36.62 -67.97
CA ASN A 871 9.03 -35.21 -67.62
C ASN A 871 8.48 -34.99 -66.21
N ASN A 872 9.34 -34.57 -65.29
CA ASN A 872 8.95 -34.25 -63.92
C ASN A 872 9.14 -32.76 -63.65
N THR A 873 8.24 -32.14 -62.91
CA THR A 873 8.38 -30.76 -62.43
C THR A 873 8.54 -30.73 -60.91
N VAL A 874 9.45 -29.89 -60.44
CA VAL A 874 9.60 -29.53 -59.02
C VAL A 874 9.21 -28.06 -58.90
N ASP A 875 8.05 -27.78 -58.33
CA ASP A 875 7.65 -26.43 -57.98
C ASP A 875 8.07 -26.15 -56.53
N VAL A 876 8.64 -24.98 -56.25
CA VAL A 876 9.07 -24.56 -54.92
C VAL A 876 8.68 -23.12 -54.64
N ARG A 877 8.23 -22.85 -53.42
CA ARG A 877 8.06 -21.50 -52.84
C ARG A 877 8.53 -21.50 -51.39
N ALA A 878 8.88 -20.36 -50.84
CA ALA A 878 9.26 -20.23 -49.44
C ALA A 878 8.44 -19.15 -48.74
N TYR A 879 8.34 -19.29 -47.42
CA TYR A 879 7.80 -18.30 -46.51
C TYR A 879 8.92 -17.86 -45.56
N ASP A 880 8.97 -16.58 -45.27
CA ASP A 880 9.82 -16.03 -44.23
C ASP A 880 9.09 -16.01 -42.87
N ASP A 881 9.78 -15.57 -41.81
CA ASP A 881 9.19 -15.47 -40.46
C ASP A 881 8.10 -14.38 -40.40
N ALA A 882 8.15 -13.37 -41.27
CA ALA A 882 7.07 -12.40 -41.46
C ALA A 882 5.91 -12.94 -42.31
N ASN A 883 5.95 -14.21 -42.72
CA ASN A 883 4.95 -14.88 -43.54
C ASN A 883 4.73 -14.23 -44.93
N ASN A 884 5.72 -13.51 -45.47
CA ASN A 884 5.79 -13.16 -46.89
C ASN A 884 6.13 -14.41 -47.71
N VAL A 885 5.64 -14.48 -48.95
CA VAL A 885 5.76 -15.67 -49.80
C VAL A 885 6.58 -15.36 -51.05
N SER A 886 7.59 -16.18 -51.33
CA SER A 886 8.34 -16.09 -52.59
C SER A 886 7.46 -16.33 -53.81
N GLU A 887 7.89 -15.84 -54.98
CA GLU A 887 7.38 -16.38 -56.24
C GLU A 887 7.65 -17.89 -56.32
N THR A 888 6.77 -18.63 -56.99
CA THR A 888 6.97 -20.06 -57.21
C THR A 888 7.99 -20.27 -58.33
N LYS A 889 9.10 -20.96 -58.02
CA LYS A 889 10.08 -21.41 -59.00
C LYS A 889 9.78 -22.84 -59.43
N SER A 890 9.86 -23.13 -60.72
CA SER A 890 9.63 -24.46 -61.29
C SER A 890 10.86 -24.95 -62.04
N VAL A 891 11.28 -26.19 -61.76
CA VAL A 891 12.39 -26.87 -62.46
C VAL A 891 11.89 -28.16 -63.09
N THR A 892 12.19 -28.36 -64.37
CA THR A 892 11.85 -29.58 -65.10
C THR A 892 13.02 -30.54 -65.13
N ILE A 893 12.78 -31.80 -64.77
CA ILE A 893 13.74 -32.91 -64.75
C ILE A 893 13.24 -34.02 -65.68
N GLN A 894 13.96 -34.26 -66.77
CA GLN A 894 13.62 -35.30 -67.76
C GLN A 894 14.47 -36.55 -67.51
N ILE A 895 13.83 -37.66 -67.12
CA ILE A 895 14.53 -38.91 -66.78
C ILE A 895 14.13 -40.00 -67.77
N ASP A 896 15.11 -40.70 -68.30
CA ASP A 896 14.91 -41.93 -69.07
C ASP A 896 15.99 -42.94 -68.69
N ARG A 897 15.58 -44.06 -68.08
CA ARG A 897 16.49 -45.08 -67.54
C ARG A 897 16.43 -46.35 -68.38
N THR A 898 15.69 -46.33 -69.49
CA THR A 898 15.40 -47.50 -70.30
C THR A 898 16.32 -47.51 -71.51
N ALA A 899 17.13 -48.56 -71.64
CA ALA A 899 18.03 -48.68 -72.79
C ALA A 899 17.27 -48.90 -74.11
N PRO A 900 17.77 -48.38 -75.25
CA PRO A 900 17.13 -48.53 -76.55
C PRO A 900 17.01 -50.00 -76.96
N GLU A 901 15.91 -50.37 -77.60
CA GLU A 901 15.72 -51.71 -78.16
C GLU A 901 16.43 -51.83 -79.50
N ILE A 902 17.31 -52.83 -79.66
CA ILE A 902 18.01 -53.10 -80.93
C ILE A 902 17.32 -54.23 -81.69
N LYS A 903 17.05 -53.98 -82.97
CA LYS A 903 16.68 -55.01 -83.95
C LYS A 903 17.74 -55.11 -85.04
N LEU A 904 18.50 -56.20 -85.01
CA LEU A 904 19.54 -56.53 -85.99
C LEU A 904 19.12 -57.76 -86.78
N THR A 905 19.08 -57.64 -88.11
CA THR A 905 18.71 -58.73 -89.04
C THR A 905 19.77 -58.96 -90.10
N GLN A 906 19.84 -60.18 -90.64
CA GLN A 906 20.63 -60.55 -91.81
C GLN A 906 19.66 -60.88 -92.94
N ASP A 907 19.75 -60.15 -94.04
CA ASP A 907 18.87 -60.31 -95.22
C ASP A 907 17.37 -60.27 -94.89
N GLY A 908 17.01 -59.48 -93.87
CA GLY A 908 15.64 -59.34 -93.37
C GLY A 908 15.19 -60.41 -92.37
N GLY A 909 16.01 -61.44 -92.10
CA GLY A 909 15.75 -62.52 -91.14
C GLY A 909 16.71 -62.53 -89.95
N ALA A 910 16.70 -63.62 -89.19
CA ALA A 910 17.66 -63.86 -88.11
C ALA A 910 19.08 -64.04 -88.68
N ILE A 911 20.08 -63.73 -87.86
CA ILE A 911 21.50 -63.97 -88.20
C ILE A 911 21.73 -65.46 -88.41
N HIS A 912 22.37 -65.83 -89.52
CA HIS A 912 22.56 -67.22 -89.92
C HIS A 912 23.87 -67.40 -90.70
N ASP A 913 24.38 -68.64 -90.73
CA ASP A 913 25.60 -68.98 -91.45
C ASP A 913 25.45 -68.73 -92.96
N VAL A 914 26.53 -68.31 -93.61
CA VAL A 914 26.57 -68.01 -95.04
C VAL A 914 27.66 -68.83 -95.71
N LEU A 915 27.46 -69.19 -96.98
CA LEU A 915 28.51 -69.80 -97.78
C LEU A 915 29.46 -68.72 -98.32
N ALA A 916 30.73 -69.07 -98.55
CA ALA A 916 31.79 -68.15 -98.95
C ALA A 916 31.58 -67.52 -100.34
N ASP A 917 30.64 -68.03 -101.15
CA ASP A 917 30.18 -67.41 -102.40
C ASP A 917 28.84 -66.65 -102.27
N GLY A 918 28.32 -66.54 -101.06
CA GLY A 918 27.11 -65.79 -100.70
C GLY A 918 27.35 -64.31 -100.45
N LYS A 919 26.25 -63.60 -100.19
CA LYS A 919 26.26 -62.19 -99.77
C LYS A 919 25.56 -62.07 -98.43
N LEU A 920 26.03 -61.12 -97.63
CA LEU A 920 25.48 -60.77 -96.33
C LEU A 920 24.95 -59.35 -96.38
N ASN A 921 23.76 -59.09 -95.85
CA ASN A 921 23.30 -57.73 -95.62
C ASN A 921 22.73 -57.57 -94.20
N PHE A 922 23.48 -56.90 -93.33
CA PHE A 922 23.05 -56.61 -91.97
C PHE A 922 22.25 -55.31 -91.91
N ASN A 923 21.02 -55.38 -91.41
CA ASN A 923 20.15 -54.23 -91.20
C ASN A 923 19.97 -53.97 -89.71
N LEU A 924 20.40 -52.80 -89.25
CA LEU A 924 20.30 -52.33 -87.88
C LEU A 924 19.20 -51.27 -87.76
N ARG A 925 18.29 -51.46 -86.81
CA ARG A 925 17.37 -50.43 -86.32
C ARG A 925 17.39 -50.44 -84.80
N ALA A 926 17.16 -49.27 -84.20
CA ALA A 926 16.82 -49.19 -82.80
C ALA A 926 15.65 -48.26 -82.59
N THR A 927 14.91 -48.49 -81.50
CA THR A 927 13.83 -47.64 -81.04
C THR A 927 14.01 -47.37 -79.56
N ASP A 928 13.70 -46.15 -79.14
CA ASP A 928 13.58 -45.80 -77.75
C ASP A 928 12.36 -44.89 -77.57
N SER A 929 11.52 -45.21 -76.59
CA SER A 929 10.27 -44.49 -76.33
C SER A 929 10.42 -43.34 -75.33
N GLY A 930 11.54 -43.26 -74.62
CA GLY A 930 11.85 -42.22 -73.66
C GLY A 930 12.55 -41.04 -74.32
N SER A 931 13.87 -41.02 -74.23
CA SER A 931 14.73 -39.95 -74.71
C SER A 931 15.00 -40.01 -76.22
N GLY A 932 14.74 -41.14 -76.86
CA GLY A 932 14.98 -41.38 -78.29
C GLY A 932 16.42 -41.81 -78.57
N VAL A 933 16.66 -42.45 -79.72
CA VAL A 933 17.99 -42.99 -80.08
C VAL A 933 18.95 -41.87 -80.48
N ALA A 934 20.09 -41.77 -79.80
CA ALA A 934 21.14 -40.80 -80.09
C ALA A 934 22.20 -41.34 -81.07
N ALA A 935 22.62 -42.60 -80.92
CA ALA A 935 23.66 -43.18 -81.74
C ALA A 935 23.43 -44.68 -82.01
N LEU A 936 23.82 -45.11 -83.22
CA LEU A 936 23.83 -46.50 -83.63
C LEU A 936 25.19 -46.86 -84.22
N THR A 937 25.76 -47.97 -83.75
CA THR A 937 27.00 -48.54 -84.30
C THR A 937 26.75 -49.99 -84.68
N LEU A 938 27.15 -50.37 -85.88
CA LEU A 938 27.15 -51.75 -86.36
C LEU A 938 28.59 -52.12 -86.73
N ALA A 939 29.08 -53.25 -86.24
CA ALA A 939 30.43 -53.74 -86.50
C ALA A 939 30.42 -55.22 -86.88
N LEU A 940 31.29 -55.60 -87.82
CA LEU A 940 31.62 -56.96 -88.19
C LEU A 940 33.10 -57.21 -87.85
N ASP A 941 33.36 -58.17 -86.97
CA ASP A 941 34.69 -58.46 -86.39
C ASP A 941 35.41 -57.19 -85.92
N ASP A 942 34.71 -56.42 -85.07
CA ASP A 942 35.15 -55.14 -84.50
C ASP A 942 35.39 -54.00 -85.52
N LYS A 943 35.13 -54.22 -86.81
CA LYS A 943 35.19 -53.18 -87.85
C LYS A 943 33.81 -52.61 -88.10
N THR A 944 33.65 -51.30 -87.94
CA THR A 944 32.39 -50.61 -88.21
C THR A 944 31.97 -50.79 -89.67
N ILE A 945 30.72 -51.18 -89.88
CA ILE A 945 30.08 -51.31 -91.18
C ILE A 945 28.79 -50.47 -91.21
N ALA A 946 28.39 -50.01 -92.41
CA ALA A 946 27.12 -49.32 -92.57
C ALA A 946 25.97 -50.34 -92.68
N SER A 947 24.88 -50.10 -91.95
CA SER A 947 23.65 -50.88 -92.06
C SER A 947 23.11 -50.87 -93.49
N GLY A 948 22.62 -52.01 -93.97
CA GLY A 948 22.08 -52.16 -95.32
C GLY A 948 23.14 -52.42 -96.39
N THR A 949 24.43 -52.42 -96.04
CA THR A 949 25.53 -52.67 -96.98
C THR A 949 25.63 -54.15 -97.30
N ALA A 950 25.57 -54.48 -98.59
CA ALA A 950 25.86 -55.84 -99.04
C ALA A 950 27.37 -56.11 -98.93
N ILE A 951 27.73 -57.14 -98.16
CA ILE A 951 29.08 -57.63 -97.96
C ILE A 951 29.19 -58.95 -98.73
N ASP A 952 30.22 -59.08 -99.57
CA ASP A 952 30.50 -60.35 -100.24
C ASP A 952 31.21 -61.26 -99.25
N ALA A 953 30.64 -62.43 -98.95
CA ALA A 953 31.19 -63.35 -97.96
C ALA A 953 32.59 -63.85 -98.37
N SER A 954 32.93 -63.80 -99.66
CA SER A 954 34.27 -64.15 -100.16
C SER A 954 35.38 -63.20 -99.69
N THR A 955 35.01 -62.01 -99.19
CA THR A 955 35.97 -61.06 -98.59
C THR A 955 36.27 -61.34 -97.12
N LEU A 956 35.53 -62.27 -96.51
CA LEU A 956 35.74 -62.75 -95.15
C LEU A 956 36.53 -64.06 -95.17
N THR A 957 37.23 -64.34 -94.07
CA THR A 957 37.89 -65.64 -93.89
C THR A 957 36.83 -66.73 -93.68
N LEU A 958 37.19 -68.00 -93.90
CA LEU A 958 36.30 -69.09 -93.47
C LEU A 958 36.35 -69.25 -91.94
N GLY A 959 35.22 -69.57 -91.33
CA GLY A 959 35.10 -69.78 -89.88
C GLY A 959 34.12 -68.81 -89.21
N ALA A 960 34.27 -68.63 -87.90
CA ALA A 960 33.35 -67.82 -87.09
C ALA A 960 33.63 -66.33 -87.21
N HIS A 961 32.57 -65.57 -87.42
CA HIS A 961 32.53 -64.11 -87.49
C HIS A 961 31.53 -63.58 -86.48
N THR A 962 31.74 -62.35 -86.01
CA THR A 962 30.85 -61.70 -85.03
C THR A 962 30.29 -60.40 -85.59
N VAL A 963 28.96 -60.28 -85.59
CA VAL A 963 28.28 -59.01 -85.85
C VAL A 963 27.76 -58.44 -84.52
N LYS A 964 28.15 -57.20 -84.23
CA LYS A 964 27.83 -56.48 -83.00
C LYS A 964 27.10 -55.19 -83.33
N ALA A 965 25.99 -54.94 -82.64
CA ALA A 965 25.29 -53.67 -82.69
C ALA A 965 25.23 -53.02 -81.32
N ILE A 966 25.45 -51.71 -81.27
CA ILE A 966 25.36 -50.87 -80.08
C ILE A 966 24.38 -49.74 -80.39
N ALA A 967 23.42 -49.52 -79.49
CA ALA A 967 22.51 -48.38 -79.53
C ALA A 967 22.68 -47.59 -78.23
N ILE A 968 22.75 -46.26 -78.36
CA ILE A 968 22.80 -45.31 -77.25
C ILE A 968 21.62 -44.36 -77.44
N ASP A 969 20.84 -44.11 -76.39
CA ASP A 969 19.76 -43.11 -76.41
C ASP A 969 20.25 -41.70 -76.00
N ASN A 970 19.35 -40.71 -75.98
CA ASN A 970 19.68 -39.33 -75.62
C ASN A 970 19.90 -39.13 -74.11
N ALA A 971 19.46 -40.06 -73.26
CA ALA A 971 19.78 -40.09 -71.83
C ALA A 971 21.15 -40.74 -71.55
N GLY A 972 21.73 -41.43 -72.53
CA GLY A 972 23.01 -42.12 -72.44
C GLY A 972 22.90 -43.60 -72.05
N ASN A 973 21.70 -44.18 -72.00
CA ASN A 973 21.57 -45.62 -71.78
C ASN A 973 22.07 -46.38 -73.01
N VAL A 974 22.77 -47.48 -72.76
CA VAL A 974 23.42 -48.27 -73.80
C VAL A 974 22.84 -49.67 -73.84
N ASN A 975 22.42 -50.12 -75.03
CA ASN A 975 22.15 -51.52 -75.30
C ASN A 975 23.19 -52.07 -76.29
N THR A 976 23.59 -53.32 -76.12
CA THR A 976 24.55 -54.01 -77.00
C THR A 976 24.06 -55.42 -77.28
N VAL A 977 23.92 -55.76 -78.56
CA VAL A 977 23.64 -57.12 -79.01
C VAL A 977 24.78 -57.62 -79.87
N SER A 978 25.11 -58.91 -79.75
CA SER A 978 26.19 -59.54 -80.49
C SER A 978 25.75 -60.93 -80.94
N TYR A 979 25.97 -61.24 -82.21
CA TYR A 979 25.66 -62.54 -82.79
C TYR A 979 26.89 -63.10 -83.50
N THR A 980 27.06 -64.41 -83.43
CA THR A 980 28.07 -65.14 -84.18
C THR A 980 27.44 -65.88 -85.33
N PHE A 981 28.10 -65.89 -86.49
CA PHE A 981 27.73 -66.70 -87.65
C PHE A 981 28.99 -67.30 -88.30
N LEU A 982 28.83 -68.36 -89.07
CA LEU A 982 29.92 -68.99 -89.82
C LEU A 982 29.92 -68.51 -91.27
N VAL A 983 31.10 -68.18 -91.78
CA VAL A 983 31.37 -68.16 -93.22
C VAL A 983 31.92 -69.54 -93.59
N ASP A 984 31.10 -70.29 -94.31
CA ASP A 984 31.26 -71.71 -94.57
C ASP A 984 31.55 -71.98 -96.05
N THR A 985 31.94 -73.20 -96.41
CA THR A 985 32.06 -73.60 -97.81
C THR A 985 31.54 -75.02 -98.02
N LYS A 986 31.26 -75.37 -99.27
CA LYS A 986 30.85 -76.70 -99.73
C LYS A 986 31.52 -77.01 -101.06
N VAL A 987 31.56 -78.27 -101.46
CA VAL A 987 32.22 -78.68 -102.72
C VAL A 987 31.72 -77.89 -103.93
N THR A 988 30.43 -77.57 -103.99
CA THR A 988 29.84 -76.72 -105.03
C THR A 988 30.31 -75.26 -104.99
N THR A 989 30.55 -74.69 -103.80
CA THR A 989 31.15 -73.36 -103.65
C THR A 989 32.60 -73.35 -104.16
N VAL A 990 33.36 -74.43 -103.92
CA VAL A 990 34.72 -74.60 -104.47
C VAL A 990 34.68 -74.73 -106.00
N GLN A 991 33.68 -75.41 -106.57
CA GLN A 991 33.47 -75.49 -108.03
C GLN A 991 33.17 -74.12 -108.62
N ASN A 992 32.31 -73.33 -107.99
CA ASN A 992 31.99 -71.96 -108.42
C ASN A 992 33.23 -71.07 -108.36
N LEU A 993 34.03 -71.19 -107.30
CA LEU A 993 35.30 -70.46 -107.18
C LEU A 993 36.29 -70.87 -108.29
N LEU A 994 36.43 -72.17 -108.58
CA LEU A 994 37.27 -72.65 -109.67
C LEU A 994 36.85 -72.05 -111.02
N GLN A 995 35.55 -71.99 -111.29
CA GLN A 995 35.04 -71.38 -112.51
C GLN A 995 35.41 -69.88 -112.57
N LYS A 996 35.17 -69.12 -111.50
CA LYS A 996 35.54 -67.69 -111.43
C LYS A 996 37.04 -67.46 -111.66
N LEU A 997 37.91 -68.27 -111.05
CA LEU A 997 39.36 -68.18 -111.21
C LEU A 997 39.78 -68.52 -112.65
N ALA A 998 39.15 -69.51 -113.28
CA ALA A 998 39.39 -69.83 -114.68
C ALA A 998 38.97 -68.69 -115.60
N ASP A 999 37.81 -68.07 -115.35
CA ASP A 999 37.32 -66.91 -116.12
C ASP A 999 38.25 -65.69 -115.96
N ASN A 1000 38.89 -65.55 -114.79
CA ASN A 1000 39.91 -64.52 -114.53
C ASN A 1000 41.29 -64.85 -115.12
N GLY A 1001 41.43 -65.95 -115.87
CA GLY A 1001 42.69 -66.37 -116.48
C GLY A 1001 43.70 -66.98 -115.51
N GLU A 1002 43.29 -67.31 -114.28
CA GLU A 1002 44.16 -67.89 -113.25
C GLU A 1002 44.33 -69.41 -113.38
N VAL A 1003 43.64 -70.02 -114.34
CA VAL A 1003 43.80 -71.43 -114.71
C VAL A 1003 44.31 -71.49 -116.15
N LYS A 1004 45.49 -72.09 -116.36
CA LYS A 1004 46.29 -72.00 -117.60
C LYS A 1004 45.54 -72.37 -118.88
N ASN A 1005 44.68 -73.38 -118.81
CA ASN A 1005 43.85 -73.81 -119.94
C ASN A 1005 42.67 -74.66 -119.46
N HIS A 1006 41.72 -74.88 -120.36
CA HIS A 1006 40.51 -75.67 -120.09
C HIS A 1006 40.81 -77.10 -119.63
N GLY A 1007 41.90 -77.72 -120.07
CA GLY A 1007 42.29 -79.07 -119.64
C GLY A 1007 42.65 -79.13 -118.15
N ILE A 1008 43.37 -78.13 -117.64
CA ILE A 1008 43.70 -78.03 -116.21
C ILE A 1008 42.44 -77.75 -115.38
N GLN A 1009 41.57 -76.87 -115.86
CA GLN A 1009 40.27 -76.61 -115.22
C GLN A 1009 39.44 -77.89 -115.09
N GLN A 1010 39.30 -78.66 -116.19
CA GLN A 1010 38.58 -79.93 -116.18
C GLN A 1010 39.21 -80.96 -115.26
N SER A 1011 40.54 -80.95 -115.10
CA SER A 1011 41.23 -81.85 -114.18
C SER A 1011 40.89 -81.56 -112.71
N ILE A 1012 40.80 -80.29 -112.31
CA ILE A 1012 40.40 -79.89 -110.94
C ILE A 1012 38.89 -80.14 -110.75
N LEU A 1013 38.08 -79.74 -111.74
CA LEU A 1013 36.63 -79.91 -111.72
C LEU A 1013 36.23 -81.39 -111.65
N ALA A 1014 36.93 -82.29 -112.34
CA ALA A 1014 36.67 -83.73 -112.29
C ALA A 1014 36.82 -84.30 -110.86
N LYS A 1015 37.82 -83.82 -110.10
CA LYS A 1015 38.02 -84.22 -108.71
C LYS A 1015 36.92 -83.66 -107.80
N LEU A 1016 36.55 -82.39 -107.98
CA LEU A 1016 35.42 -81.78 -107.27
C LEU A 1016 34.09 -82.49 -107.59
N ASN A 1017 33.81 -82.80 -108.86
CA ASN A 1017 32.61 -83.53 -109.29
C ASN A 1017 32.57 -84.94 -108.71
N THR A 1018 33.72 -85.60 -108.62
CA THR A 1018 33.82 -86.93 -107.99
C THR A 1018 33.53 -86.83 -106.50
N ALA A 1019 34.12 -85.83 -105.81
CA ALA A 1019 33.84 -85.58 -104.41
C ALA A 1019 32.34 -85.29 -104.17
N GLN A 1020 31.73 -84.44 -105.00
CA GLN A 1020 30.30 -84.15 -104.94
C GLN A 1020 29.46 -85.41 -105.18
N SER A 1021 29.79 -86.24 -106.18
CA SER A 1021 29.07 -87.49 -106.43
C SER A 1021 29.12 -88.46 -105.25
N PHE A 1022 30.19 -88.46 -104.45
CA PHE A 1022 30.26 -89.26 -103.23
C PHE A 1022 29.45 -88.64 -102.09
N LEU A 1023 29.40 -87.32 -101.97
CA LEU A 1023 28.50 -86.64 -101.02
C LEU A 1023 27.03 -86.92 -101.33
N ASP A 1024 26.63 -86.85 -102.60
CA ASP A 1024 25.27 -87.14 -103.04
C ASP A 1024 24.87 -88.60 -102.74
N LYS A 1025 25.85 -89.50 -102.62
CA LYS A 1025 25.68 -90.92 -102.22
C LYS A 1025 25.76 -91.14 -100.70
N GLY A 1026 25.86 -90.08 -99.89
CA GLY A 1026 26.02 -90.16 -98.45
C GLY A 1026 27.36 -90.73 -97.99
N LYS A 1027 28.44 -90.56 -98.78
CA LYS A 1027 29.78 -91.11 -98.51
C LYS A 1027 30.82 -89.99 -98.33
N PRO A 1028 30.72 -89.15 -97.28
CA PRO A 1028 31.62 -88.01 -97.07
C PRO A 1028 33.10 -88.42 -96.91
N ASP A 1029 33.41 -89.58 -96.34
CA ASP A 1029 34.80 -90.07 -96.22
C ASP A 1029 35.44 -90.34 -97.58
N GLN A 1030 34.65 -90.79 -98.56
CA GLN A 1030 35.15 -91.00 -99.93
C GLN A 1030 35.30 -89.67 -100.66
N ALA A 1031 34.38 -88.73 -100.43
CA ALA A 1031 34.52 -87.36 -100.92
C ALA A 1031 35.78 -86.68 -100.37
N ALA A 1032 36.07 -86.86 -99.07
CA ALA A 1032 37.27 -86.36 -98.41
C ALA A 1032 38.56 -86.89 -99.05
N LYS A 1033 38.64 -88.17 -99.41
CA LYS A 1033 39.80 -88.73 -100.13
C LYS A 1033 40.02 -88.03 -101.46
N HIS A 1034 38.95 -87.76 -102.22
CA HIS A 1034 39.06 -87.03 -103.48
C HIS A 1034 39.42 -85.56 -103.30
N LEU A 1035 39.01 -84.94 -102.20
CA LEU A 1035 39.45 -83.60 -101.82
C LEU A 1035 40.91 -83.56 -101.33
N GLN A 1036 41.40 -84.60 -100.63
CA GLN A 1036 42.82 -84.74 -100.26
C GLN A 1036 43.72 -84.92 -101.49
N ASP A 1037 43.28 -85.74 -102.44
CA ASP A 1037 43.90 -85.83 -103.77
C ASP A 1037 43.92 -84.47 -104.45
N LEU A 1038 42.79 -83.76 -104.41
CA LEU A 1038 42.67 -82.43 -105.01
C LEU A 1038 43.61 -81.43 -104.36
N GLN A 1039 43.76 -81.43 -103.04
CA GLN A 1039 44.71 -80.59 -102.31
C GLN A 1039 46.15 -80.79 -102.84
N SER A 1040 46.53 -82.06 -103.05
CA SER A 1040 47.84 -82.43 -103.58
C SER A 1040 48.01 -81.96 -105.04
N ILE A 1041 46.96 -82.10 -105.85
CA ILE A 1041 46.93 -81.64 -107.24
C ILE A 1041 47.03 -80.12 -107.31
N LEU A 1042 46.27 -79.38 -106.52
CA LEU A 1042 46.30 -77.91 -106.48
C LEU A 1042 47.70 -77.40 -106.12
N THR A 1043 48.34 -78.00 -105.13
CA THR A 1043 49.72 -77.68 -104.73
C THR A 1043 50.70 -77.91 -105.89
N SER A 1044 50.60 -79.06 -106.57
CA SER A 1044 51.43 -79.38 -107.73
C SER A 1044 51.17 -78.44 -108.92
N TYR A 1045 49.91 -78.12 -109.18
CA TYR A 1045 49.51 -77.25 -110.29
C TYR A 1045 49.94 -75.81 -110.08
N ALA A 1046 49.84 -75.27 -108.86
CA ALA A 1046 50.35 -73.94 -108.53
C ALA A 1046 51.88 -73.89 -108.72
N LYS A 1047 52.60 -74.90 -108.20
CA LYS A 1047 54.07 -75.00 -108.34
C LYS A 1047 54.54 -75.08 -109.80
N ASN A 1048 53.77 -75.76 -110.66
CA ASN A 1048 54.09 -75.94 -112.08
C ASN A 1048 53.55 -74.83 -112.99
N GLY A 1049 52.96 -73.76 -112.42
CA GLY A 1049 52.37 -72.66 -113.18
C GLY A 1049 51.16 -73.05 -114.02
N ASN A 1050 50.46 -74.12 -113.65
CA ASN A 1050 49.22 -74.57 -114.30
C ASN A 1050 47.99 -73.84 -113.74
N ILE A 1051 48.08 -73.37 -112.50
CA ILE A 1051 47.19 -72.37 -111.90
C ILE A 1051 48.05 -71.27 -111.27
N SER A 1052 47.49 -70.07 -111.06
CA SER A 1052 48.18 -69.00 -110.31
C SER A 1052 48.44 -69.43 -108.85
N ALA A 1053 49.41 -68.78 -108.20
CA ALA A 1053 49.63 -68.97 -106.77
C ALA A 1053 48.38 -68.60 -105.96
N HIS A 1054 47.70 -67.50 -106.33
CA HIS A 1054 46.45 -67.07 -105.72
C HIS A 1054 45.35 -68.14 -105.82
N ALA A 1055 45.10 -68.67 -107.02
CA ALA A 1055 44.12 -69.74 -107.26
C ALA A 1055 44.45 -71.01 -106.47
N GLY A 1056 45.73 -71.37 -106.37
CA GLY A 1056 46.20 -72.47 -105.53
C GLY A 1056 45.88 -72.27 -104.05
N ASP A 1057 46.15 -71.07 -103.54
CA ASP A 1057 45.92 -70.71 -102.14
C ASP A 1057 44.42 -70.65 -101.80
N VAL A 1058 43.59 -69.99 -102.61
CA VAL A 1058 42.16 -69.84 -102.30
C VAL A 1058 41.39 -71.16 -102.47
N LEU A 1059 41.65 -71.93 -103.53
CA LEU A 1059 41.02 -73.25 -103.70
C LEU A 1059 41.54 -74.22 -102.64
N GLY A 1060 42.84 -74.19 -102.35
CA GLY A 1060 43.46 -75.00 -101.32
C GLY A 1060 42.93 -74.69 -99.92
N ALA A 1061 42.69 -73.41 -99.60
CA ALA A 1061 42.12 -73.01 -98.32
C ALA A 1061 40.67 -73.51 -98.16
N GLN A 1062 39.83 -73.42 -99.20
CA GLN A 1062 38.47 -73.95 -99.13
C GLN A 1062 38.46 -75.48 -98.99
N VAL A 1063 39.30 -76.19 -99.77
CA VAL A 1063 39.41 -77.65 -99.68
C VAL A 1063 39.93 -78.08 -98.30
N ALA A 1064 40.96 -77.41 -97.77
CA ALA A 1064 41.44 -77.66 -96.42
C ALA A 1064 40.37 -77.42 -95.35
N TYR A 1065 39.58 -76.36 -95.49
CA TYR A 1065 38.47 -76.08 -94.58
C TYR A 1065 37.39 -77.16 -94.62
N LEU A 1066 37.01 -77.66 -95.81
CA LEU A 1066 36.08 -78.79 -95.96
C LEU A 1066 36.61 -80.06 -95.30
N LEU A 1067 37.91 -80.33 -95.44
CA LEU A 1067 38.53 -81.50 -94.82
C LEU A 1067 38.58 -81.38 -93.28
N ALA A 1068 38.73 -80.17 -92.75
CA ALA A 1068 38.80 -79.93 -91.31
C ALA A 1068 37.43 -79.86 -90.62
N ASN A 1069 36.39 -79.36 -91.31
CA ASN A 1069 35.08 -79.05 -90.71
C ASN A 1069 33.94 -79.94 -91.23
N GLY A 1070 34.29 -81.06 -91.88
CA GLY A 1070 33.33 -81.98 -92.49
C GLY A 1070 33.05 -81.63 -93.95
N VAL A 1071 33.23 -82.62 -94.83
CA VAL A 1071 33.03 -82.47 -96.26
C VAL A 1071 31.54 -82.45 -96.56
N LYS A 1072 31.08 -81.39 -97.23
CA LYS A 1072 29.68 -81.07 -97.49
C LYS A 1072 29.49 -80.38 -98.82
#